data_AF-A0A927GLW3-F1
#
_entry.id   AF-A0A927GLW3-F1
#
_cell.length_a   1.000
_cell.length_b   1.000
_cell.length_c   1.000
_cell.angle_alpha   90.00
_cell.angle_beta   90.00
_cell.angle_gamma   90.00
#
_symmetry.space_group_name_H-M   'P 1'
#
loop_
_entity.id
_entity.type
_entity.pdbx_description
1 polymer ?
#
loop_
_entity_poly.entity_id
_entity_poly.type
_entity_poly.pdbx_seq_one_letter_code
_entity_poly.pdbx_strand_id
1 'polypeptide(L)'
;MSADAREAMGRKVLHLDPATTWNRNLQQGVWAVTAKAIAQGMDATDHDLLAAFHLAESGAFGPAALLRQGPNIQGVNWSGTPAPAGIDWSTLHRPDGAAVHRLTPEWTGPGTPMPLLNVVEVDASGTPVLHLPGRAPVPVPENEFLALLDLAPALRTIPLGSPVLFLTTGPGALSPELVQRFSQRTGRPAHGYSAPMALTAPGPQAPLDIVVLPDPATNAPGHWTAATRQSTAATAPGQGRPAFFGPPPSADPFQDPATVLRDDAGKAIGRDLTGAWTDRARIDRVREAVDGQAAGEPDEPAPWGAEAYLVGDRALDARGLTPEAFAEKLAGDPELAALPSHVPVVLAIPYAGAQYLDLVRAVAARLGRRVWAPSGDGRLRHDSALQARIPTMAVHDTADWHGDWVPFDPPAVPARYEDRQWTSVDGRTFRDSDVATRPLVFDRRERYGRVSVGDGLDQRERMLRGLFHRRKRIHYAATTLGDQVVGTEPYTLDPAVYTYYGHGYPGALAIVLRDGSTVLLAAPDGGRYIGGLREVRELPPGHRIGLQVCYAASAGNHRDPQREGRPVRLVEDPLDEVSLIQHTANVSRLDVEGPTQTAGLDDDSFMLEDTPGGVVGRVVRVRPEPTEAELDRLAVTAGLHDDPDTVPPEVRATVLRLVRALRLVFDHAVEDDRWVPGGRYERALKGIAALETLRANDPGLRRFTPFRMELWTFLARRVGGDAPGPDAYRDVLDAARQLVAQRPDSTLSGMLPDTALTYAVDELSGTQGEELARDAVGLPEPVTLRPKDIARAFWAMVAGVDLVLYRLEAAEQESLGRRALHLADTDAWDEGMTADLTFLAVRAHARRIDITDPHQLAAHHLRERGALRQILTDGTSPVGYNWSGRPAPNGVESDQWYARVKAGNDVLTLPHPAQWRSTEPGGNSLVIWTGTRPDGGGIVIHLPGHAPVSVPDEELWALLDLAPLVTDAGVDVPVVFPMGGFTAGDTRRTQPFTDRTGRSAFGYSGPLDLVEDDPFDPLRITALREKKLGQWVRTVWRPRPAPGAAPGTPGTAAKTGPSPSATERADAAGPRGPVRPRSPPVSRSPRRPPFPTTRTGRSGTASPCSARASGASGRTPSSSTALPSPCARRRGRANGPWTPCCSPYARWRAAPRPAR
;
A
#
# COMPACT_ATOMS: atom_id res chain seq x y z
N MET A 1 38.29 41.60 11.91
CA MET A 1 39.52 41.04 11.30
C MET A 1 40.21 42.13 10.50
N SER A 2 41.56 42.21 10.55
CA SER A 2 42.35 43.10 9.68
C SER A 2 42.22 42.70 8.20
N ALA A 3 42.72 43.53 7.27
CA ALA A 3 42.75 43.17 5.84
C ALA A 3 43.57 41.89 5.61
N ASP A 4 44.76 41.80 6.22
CA ASP A 4 45.66 40.65 6.12
C ASP A 4 45.04 39.37 6.71
N ALA A 5 44.32 39.48 7.83
CA ALA A 5 43.64 38.33 8.42
C ALA A 5 42.48 37.83 7.54
N ARG A 6 41.77 38.72 6.85
CA ARG A 6 40.70 38.35 5.90
C ARG A 6 41.25 37.72 4.64
N GLU A 7 42.39 38.21 4.15
CA GLU A 7 43.11 37.59 3.04
C GLU A 7 43.61 36.20 3.41
N ALA A 8 44.25 36.03 4.58
CA ALA A 8 44.72 34.74 5.06
C ALA A 8 43.59 33.72 5.21
N MET A 9 42.47 34.11 5.82
CA MET A 9 41.26 33.28 5.92
C MET A 9 40.70 32.94 4.54
N GLY A 10 40.58 33.93 3.65
CA GLY A 10 40.01 33.73 2.32
C GLY A 10 40.85 32.81 1.43
N ARG A 11 42.18 32.90 1.54
CA ARG A 11 43.13 32.00 0.87
C ARG A 11 43.01 30.57 1.39
N LYS A 12 42.81 30.39 2.69
CA LYS A 12 42.55 29.08 3.31
C LYS A 12 41.24 28.47 2.79
N VAL A 13 40.12 29.19 2.91
CA VAL A 13 38.78 28.69 2.54
C VAL A 13 38.68 28.30 1.06
N LEU A 14 39.35 29.05 0.18
CA LEU A 14 39.32 28.80 -1.27
C LEU A 14 40.45 27.90 -1.78
N HIS A 15 41.33 27.38 -0.92
CA HIS A 15 42.47 26.54 -1.29
C HIS A 15 43.35 27.18 -2.36
N LEU A 16 43.71 28.46 -2.17
CA LEU A 16 44.48 29.21 -3.16
C LEU A 16 45.98 28.99 -3.01
N ASP A 17 46.66 28.84 -4.15
CA ASP A 17 48.12 28.84 -4.19
C ASP A 17 48.69 30.17 -3.63
N PRO A 18 49.79 30.14 -2.84
CA PRO A 18 50.41 31.35 -2.29
C PRO A 18 50.76 32.43 -3.34
N ALA A 19 51.08 32.03 -4.57
CA ALA A 19 51.38 32.92 -5.69
C ALA A 19 50.13 33.53 -6.36
N THR A 20 48.92 33.07 -6.00
CA THR A 20 47.66 33.61 -6.55
C THR A 20 47.44 35.04 -6.07
N THR A 21 47.24 35.99 -6.98
CA THR A 21 46.96 37.40 -6.63
C THR A 21 45.59 37.54 -5.96
N TRP A 22 45.56 38.05 -4.71
CA TRP A 22 44.31 38.32 -3.99
C TRP A 22 43.60 39.55 -4.57
N ASN A 23 42.36 39.37 -5.01
CA ASN A 23 41.57 40.41 -5.66
C ASN A 23 40.10 40.37 -5.23
N ARG A 24 39.30 41.35 -5.67
CA ARG A 24 37.90 41.50 -5.29
C ARG A 24 37.02 40.31 -5.68
N ASN A 25 37.32 39.64 -6.79
CA ASN A 25 36.52 38.48 -7.22
C ASN A 25 36.72 37.29 -6.27
N LEU A 26 37.94 37.07 -5.78
CA LEU A 26 38.22 36.05 -4.76
C LEU A 26 37.57 36.38 -3.41
N GLN A 27 37.54 37.66 -3.03
CA GLN A 27 36.79 38.11 -1.85
C GLN A 27 35.29 37.81 -1.96
N GLN A 28 34.70 38.06 -3.14
CA GLN A 28 33.31 37.71 -3.41
C GLN A 28 33.08 36.20 -3.41
N GLY A 29 34.04 35.40 -3.88
CA GLY A 29 34.00 33.94 -3.79
C GLY A 29 33.89 33.44 -2.34
N VAL A 30 34.71 33.98 -1.44
CA VAL A 30 34.60 33.67 0.00
C VAL A 30 33.25 34.08 0.57
N TRP A 31 32.73 35.27 0.22
CA TRP A 31 31.40 35.70 0.66
C TRP A 31 30.29 34.78 0.16
N ALA A 32 30.38 34.29 -1.08
CA ALA A 32 29.41 33.37 -1.64
C ALA A 32 29.40 32.03 -0.89
N VAL A 33 30.58 31.45 -0.61
CA VAL A 33 30.71 30.22 0.20
C VAL A 33 30.16 30.45 1.60
N THR A 34 30.52 31.57 2.23
CA THR A 34 30.07 31.94 3.58
C THR A 34 28.55 32.10 3.65
N ALA A 35 27.95 32.83 2.70
CA ALA A 35 26.51 33.05 2.66
C ALA A 35 25.74 31.74 2.42
N LYS A 36 26.23 30.86 1.54
CA LYS A 36 25.66 29.54 1.32
C LYS A 36 25.75 28.64 2.57
N ALA A 37 26.89 28.66 3.26
CA ALA A 37 27.07 27.91 4.50
C ALA A 37 26.10 28.39 5.60
N ILE A 38 25.93 29.71 5.77
CA ILE A 38 24.94 30.30 6.70
C ILE A 38 23.52 29.90 6.29
N ALA A 39 23.20 29.94 5.00
CA ALA A 39 21.89 29.51 4.49
C ALA A 39 21.60 28.02 4.77
N GLN A 40 22.63 27.19 4.92
CA GLN A 40 22.53 25.79 5.32
C GLN A 40 22.69 25.57 6.84
N GLY A 41 22.69 26.64 7.63
CA GLY A 41 22.77 26.59 9.10
C GLY A 41 24.15 26.22 9.66
N MET A 42 25.21 26.31 8.86
CA MET A 42 26.58 25.97 9.29
C MET A 42 27.25 27.14 10.03
N ASP A 43 28.17 26.81 10.94
CA ASP A 43 28.97 27.82 11.65
C ASP A 43 30.00 28.45 10.71
N ALA A 44 29.67 29.62 10.19
CA ALA A 44 30.52 30.41 9.32
C ALA A 44 31.73 31.06 10.02
N THR A 45 31.88 30.90 11.34
CA THR A 45 33.09 31.32 12.07
C THR A 45 34.14 30.22 12.14
N ASP A 46 33.76 28.97 11.84
CA ASP A 46 34.68 27.85 11.70
C ASP A 46 35.30 27.84 10.29
N HIS A 47 36.56 28.30 10.20
CA HIS A 47 37.28 28.36 8.94
C HIS A 47 37.60 26.98 8.35
N ASP A 48 37.70 25.92 9.17
CA ASP A 48 37.90 24.54 8.71
C ASP A 48 36.60 24.01 8.09
N LEU A 49 35.44 24.30 8.70
CA LEU A 49 34.13 23.94 8.14
C LEU A 49 33.82 24.69 6.85
N LEU A 50 34.16 25.98 6.75
CA LEU A 50 33.98 26.76 5.52
C LEU A 50 34.86 26.26 4.38
N ALA A 51 36.12 25.88 4.67
CA ALA A 51 37.02 25.29 3.68
C ALA A 51 36.51 23.91 3.22
N ALA A 52 36.07 23.06 4.15
CA ALA A 52 35.43 21.79 3.83
C ALA A 52 34.16 21.94 2.97
N PHE A 53 33.32 22.93 3.29
CA PHE A 53 32.11 23.23 2.52
C PHE A 53 32.45 23.71 1.09
N HIS A 54 33.50 24.51 0.93
CA HIS A 54 34.01 24.85 -0.39
C HIS A 54 34.48 23.61 -1.17
N LEU A 55 35.15 22.64 -0.55
CA LEU A 55 35.54 21.38 -1.21
C LEU A 55 34.33 20.54 -1.61
N ALA A 56 33.29 20.48 -0.77
CA ALA A 56 32.02 19.82 -1.08
C ALA A 56 31.34 20.43 -2.33
N GLU A 57 31.22 21.77 -2.38
CA GLU A 57 30.71 22.52 -3.54
C GLU A 57 31.62 22.37 -4.77
N SER A 58 32.90 22.09 -4.55
CA SER A 58 33.90 21.86 -5.60
C SER A 58 33.94 20.42 -6.11
N GLY A 59 32.96 19.59 -5.72
CA GLY A 59 32.78 18.24 -6.25
C GLY A 59 33.36 17.11 -5.41
N ALA A 60 33.74 17.35 -4.14
CA ALA A 60 34.22 16.29 -3.25
C ALA A 60 33.21 15.15 -3.05
N PHE A 61 31.91 15.41 -3.21
CA PHE A 61 30.86 14.39 -3.19
C PHE A 61 30.12 14.23 -4.53
N GLY A 62 30.66 14.81 -5.60
CA GLY A 62 30.08 14.73 -6.93
C GLY A 62 30.22 13.32 -7.55
N PRO A 63 29.50 13.01 -8.65
CA PRO A 63 29.47 11.67 -9.24
C PRO A 63 30.84 11.06 -9.56
N ALA A 64 31.83 11.89 -9.91
CA ALA A 64 33.19 11.46 -10.22
C ALA A 64 34.04 11.08 -8.99
N ALA A 65 33.66 11.55 -7.79
CA ALA A 65 34.32 11.19 -6.53
C ALA A 65 33.66 9.98 -5.85
N LEU A 66 32.50 9.51 -6.33
CA LEU A 66 31.81 8.36 -5.75
C LEU A 66 32.48 7.06 -6.19
N LEU A 67 32.87 6.24 -5.21
CA LEU A 67 33.34 4.88 -5.45
C LEU A 67 32.15 3.94 -5.65
N ARG A 68 32.11 3.23 -6.77
CA ARG A 68 31.00 2.35 -7.15
C ARG A 68 31.48 0.96 -7.55
N GLN A 69 30.67 -0.04 -7.23
CA GLN A 69 30.79 -1.40 -7.74
C GLN A 69 29.42 -1.84 -8.28
N GLY A 70 29.26 -1.81 -9.61
CA GLY A 70 27.95 -1.96 -10.24
C GLY A 70 26.99 -0.81 -9.83
N PRO A 71 25.72 -1.09 -9.47
CA PRO A 71 24.79 -0.05 -9.03
C PRO A 71 25.08 0.47 -7.60
N ASN A 72 25.92 -0.22 -6.83
CA ASN A 72 26.14 0.07 -5.41
C ASN A 72 27.24 1.12 -5.22
N ILE A 73 27.00 2.08 -4.32
CA ILE A 73 28.00 3.05 -3.87
C ILE A 73 28.75 2.45 -2.67
N GLN A 74 30.05 2.21 -2.82
CA GLN A 74 30.92 1.69 -1.75
C GLN A 74 31.49 2.80 -0.86
N GLY A 75 31.52 4.05 -1.35
CA GLY A 75 32.08 5.16 -0.60
C GLY A 75 32.54 6.32 -1.48
N VAL A 76 33.58 7.03 -1.07
CA VAL A 76 34.19 8.15 -1.81
C VAL A 76 35.67 7.88 -2.08
N ASN A 77 36.14 8.32 -3.25
CA ASN A 77 37.51 8.16 -3.70
C ASN A 77 38.10 9.51 -4.12
N TRP A 78 38.98 10.04 -3.27
CA TRP A 78 39.77 11.24 -3.47
C TRP A 78 41.26 10.94 -3.72
N SER A 79 41.62 9.67 -3.92
CA SER A 79 43.01 9.21 -3.99
C SER A 79 43.75 9.47 -5.30
N GLY A 80 43.04 9.99 -6.31
CA GLY A 80 43.55 10.13 -7.67
C GLY A 80 43.68 8.79 -8.43
N THR A 81 43.51 7.64 -7.76
CA THR A 81 43.57 6.31 -8.36
C THR A 81 42.18 5.88 -8.87
N PRO A 82 41.98 5.67 -10.18
CA PRO A 82 40.69 5.25 -10.70
C PRO A 82 40.31 3.84 -10.23
N ALA A 83 39.09 3.69 -9.72
CA ALA A 83 38.54 2.40 -9.27
C ALA A 83 37.17 2.14 -9.93
N PRO A 84 37.10 1.98 -11.27
CA PRO A 84 35.84 1.90 -12.01
C PRO A 84 35.00 0.65 -11.69
N ALA A 85 35.65 -0.41 -11.18
CA ALA A 85 35.00 -1.64 -10.72
C ALA A 85 34.88 -1.73 -9.18
N GLY A 86 35.19 -0.65 -8.46
CA GLY A 86 35.20 -0.60 -6.99
C GLY A 86 36.48 -1.17 -6.37
N ILE A 87 36.44 -1.42 -5.07
CA ILE A 87 37.53 -2.00 -4.26
C ILE A 87 36.99 -3.26 -3.57
N ASP A 88 37.79 -4.34 -3.59
CA ASP A 88 37.51 -5.52 -2.76
C ASP A 88 38.01 -5.25 -1.32
N TRP A 89 37.09 -4.80 -0.47
CA TRP A 89 37.35 -4.54 0.94
C TRP A 89 37.36 -5.81 1.80
N SER A 90 37.00 -6.97 1.23
CA SER A 90 36.86 -8.24 1.95
C SER A 90 38.18 -9.01 2.09
N THR A 91 39.22 -8.57 1.38
CA THR A 91 40.51 -9.25 1.31
C THR A 91 41.65 -8.23 1.39
N LEU A 92 42.69 -8.55 2.16
CA LEU A 92 43.96 -7.81 2.15
C LEU A 92 45.09 -8.68 1.62
N HIS A 93 46.06 -8.06 0.96
CA HIS A 93 47.27 -8.70 0.49
C HIS A 93 48.49 -8.09 1.16
N ARG A 94 49.42 -8.92 1.61
CA ARG A 94 50.71 -8.49 2.16
C ARG A 94 51.85 -9.13 1.36
N PRO A 95 52.72 -8.34 0.71
CA PRO A 95 53.93 -8.86 0.09
C PRO A 95 54.97 -9.18 1.18
N ASP A 96 55.56 -10.37 1.13
CA ASP A 96 56.69 -10.83 1.95
C ASP A 96 57.79 -11.36 1.01
N GLY A 97 58.70 -10.47 0.62
CA GLY A 97 59.66 -10.73 -0.45
C GLY A 97 58.98 -11.00 -1.80
N ALA A 98 59.12 -12.22 -2.34
CA ALA A 98 58.49 -12.65 -3.59
C ALA A 98 57.12 -13.33 -3.40
N ALA A 99 56.68 -13.58 -2.16
CA ALA A 99 55.40 -14.21 -1.85
C ALA A 99 54.34 -13.15 -1.49
N VAL A 100 53.08 -13.38 -1.87
CA VAL A 100 51.94 -12.52 -1.48
C VAL A 100 51.01 -13.33 -0.59
N HIS A 101 50.84 -12.91 0.66
CA HIS A 101 49.93 -13.53 1.61
C HIS A 101 48.55 -12.88 1.56
N ARG A 102 47.49 -13.69 1.44
CA ARG A 102 46.10 -13.26 1.56
C ARG A 102 45.68 -13.25 3.03
N LEU A 103 45.13 -12.15 3.49
CA LEU A 103 44.67 -11.94 4.87
C LEU A 103 43.18 -11.62 4.88
N THR A 104 42.46 -12.16 5.86
CA THR A 104 41.05 -11.84 6.12
C THR A 104 40.98 -10.67 7.11
N PRO A 105 40.44 -9.51 6.73
CA PRO A 105 40.37 -8.36 7.63
C PRO A 105 39.31 -8.51 8.74
N GLU A 106 39.54 -7.83 9.87
CA GLU A 106 38.71 -7.92 11.08
C GLU A 106 37.29 -7.37 10.93
N TRP A 107 37.05 -6.50 9.95
CA TRP A 107 35.73 -5.96 9.62
C TRP A 107 34.90 -6.88 8.71
N THR A 108 35.34 -8.13 8.51
CA THR A 108 34.66 -9.12 7.66
C THR A 108 34.22 -10.33 8.48
N GLY A 109 32.97 -10.79 8.31
CA GLY A 109 32.45 -12.00 8.96
C GLY A 109 30.91 -12.10 8.93
N PRO A 110 30.33 -13.22 9.40
CA PRO A 110 28.89 -13.37 9.51
C PRO A 110 28.29 -12.31 10.46
N GLY A 111 27.35 -11.51 9.96
CA GLY A 111 26.67 -10.47 10.75
C GLY A 111 27.37 -9.11 10.83
N THR A 112 28.52 -8.92 10.17
CA THR A 112 29.18 -7.60 10.10
C THR A 112 28.60 -6.77 8.93
N PRO A 113 28.17 -5.52 9.17
CA PRO A 113 27.66 -4.65 8.11
C PRO A 113 28.76 -4.25 7.11
N MET A 114 28.37 -4.00 5.86
CA MET A 114 29.30 -3.55 4.82
C MET A 114 29.94 -2.20 5.20
N PRO A 115 31.29 -2.06 5.12
CA PRO A 115 31.96 -0.81 5.44
C PRO A 115 31.72 0.25 4.35
N LEU A 116 31.71 1.53 4.76
CA LEU A 116 31.82 2.65 3.83
C LEU A 116 33.31 2.99 3.62
N LEU A 117 33.74 3.08 2.37
CA LEU A 117 35.15 3.30 2.02
C LEU A 117 35.46 4.79 1.84
N ASN A 118 36.45 5.30 2.57
CA ASN A 118 37.07 6.60 2.33
C ASN A 118 38.46 6.39 1.76
N VAL A 119 38.65 6.68 0.49
CA VAL A 119 39.95 6.50 -0.20
C VAL A 119 40.60 7.84 -0.45
N VAL A 120 41.81 8.08 0.05
CA VAL A 120 42.48 9.38 -0.06
C VAL A 120 43.99 9.22 -0.26
N GLU A 121 44.65 10.11 -0.99
CA GLU A 121 46.12 10.13 -1.03
C GLU A 121 46.66 10.73 0.25
N VAL A 122 47.77 10.20 0.76
CA VAL A 122 48.48 10.74 1.91
C VAL A 122 49.95 10.93 1.54
N ASP A 123 50.43 12.15 1.67
CA ASP A 123 51.82 12.47 1.38
C ASP A 123 52.78 11.93 2.46
N ALA A 124 54.09 12.07 2.24
CA ALA A 124 55.11 11.53 3.15
C ALA A 124 55.09 12.19 4.56
N SER A 125 54.38 13.31 4.73
CA SER A 125 54.20 13.99 6.02
C SER A 125 52.97 13.51 6.80
N GLY A 126 52.12 12.66 6.19
CA GLY A 126 50.86 12.22 6.78
C GLY A 126 49.68 13.13 6.45
N THR A 127 49.83 14.09 5.54
CA THR A 127 48.76 15.05 5.18
C THR A 127 47.85 14.46 4.10
N PRO A 128 46.52 14.42 4.30
CA PRO A 128 45.56 14.04 3.26
C PRO A 128 45.62 14.97 2.04
N VAL A 129 45.65 14.40 0.84
CA VAL A 129 45.63 15.12 -0.44
C VAL A 129 44.42 14.68 -1.25
N LEU A 130 43.54 15.62 -1.57
CA LEU A 130 42.30 15.37 -2.31
C LEU A 130 42.48 15.64 -3.80
N HIS A 131 42.16 14.64 -4.61
CA HIS A 131 42.08 14.77 -6.06
C HIS A 131 40.64 14.99 -6.50
N LEU A 132 40.34 16.22 -6.92
CA LEU A 132 39.02 16.60 -7.42
C LEU A 132 39.07 16.86 -8.94
N PRO A 133 38.04 16.46 -9.72
CA PRO A 133 38.02 16.67 -11.16
C PRO A 133 38.23 18.15 -11.55
N GLY A 134 39.17 18.40 -12.46
CA GLY A 134 39.43 19.75 -12.98
C GLY A 134 40.20 20.67 -12.02
N ARG A 135 40.81 20.13 -10.96
CA ARG A 135 41.68 20.88 -10.04
C ARG A 135 43.02 20.19 -9.83
N ALA A 136 44.03 20.96 -9.42
CA ALA A 136 45.27 20.40 -8.91
C ALA A 136 45.00 19.68 -7.56
N PRO A 137 45.83 18.68 -7.18
CA PRO A 137 45.69 18.00 -5.89
C PRO A 137 45.74 18.99 -4.73
N VAL A 138 44.81 18.86 -3.78
CA VAL A 138 44.63 19.81 -2.67
C VAL A 138 45.05 19.16 -1.35
N PRO A 139 46.16 19.58 -0.73
CA PRO A 139 46.51 19.17 0.64
C PRO A 139 45.51 19.76 1.64
N VAL A 140 44.97 18.92 2.51
CA VAL A 140 43.91 19.29 3.46
C VAL A 140 44.36 18.97 4.88
N PRO A 141 44.40 19.95 5.80
CA PRO A 141 44.70 19.71 7.21
C PRO A 141 43.68 18.76 7.87
N GLU A 142 44.10 18.01 8.89
CA GLU A 142 43.25 16.99 9.54
C GLU A 142 41.88 17.52 10.03
N ASN A 143 41.84 18.74 10.61
CA ASN A 143 40.59 19.33 11.09
C ASN A 143 39.60 19.62 9.97
N GLU A 144 40.12 20.11 8.84
CA GLU A 144 39.34 20.38 7.66
C GLU A 144 38.89 19.08 6.99
N PHE A 145 39.75 18.05 6.97
CA PHE A 145 39.38 16.72 6.48
C PHE A 145 38.26 16.09 7.30
N LEU A 146 38.33 16.20 8.64
CA LEU A 146 37.24 15.76 9.52
C LEU A 146 35.95 16.56 9.30
N ALA A 147 36.04 17.88 9.12
CA ALA A 147 34.89 18.72 8.79
C ALA A 147 34.27 18.35 7.43
N LEU A 148 35.09 17.98 6.45
CA LEU A 148 34.60 17.47 5.15
C LEU A 148 33.86 16.15 5.33
N LEU A 149 34.39 15.23 6.13
CA LEU A 149 33.70 13.97 6.42
C LEU A 149 32.35 14.18 7.12
N ASP A 150 32.22 15.18 8.00
CA ASP A 150 30.93 15.53 8.62
C ASP A 150 29.87 16.01 7.59
N LEU A 151 30.33 16.52 6.43
CA LEU A 151 29.47 16.93 5.32
C LEU A 151 29.13 15.78 4.35
N ALA A 152 29.69 14.58 4.53
CA ALA A 152 29.50 13.47 3.60
C ALA A 152 28.04 12.97 3.57
N PRO A 153 27.34 13.01 2.42
CA PRO A 153 25.92 12.62 2.34
C PRO A 153 25.66 11.17 2.75
N ALA A 154 26.56 10.25 2.39
CA ALA A 154 26.42 8.82 2.70
C ALA A 154 26.45 8.54 4.21
N LEU A 155 27.16 9.35 5.00
CA LEU A 155 27.22 9.18 6.47
C LEU A 155 25.91 9.59 7.16
N ARG A 156 24.98 10.27 6.47
CA ARG A 156 23.66 10.66 7.00
C ARG A 156 22.57 9.62 6.76
N THR A 157 22.76 8.72 5.79
CA THR A 157 21.75 7.75 5.35
C THR A 157 22.06 6.30 5.75
N ILE A 158 23.31 6.00 6.11
CA ILE A 158 23.76 4.66 6.47
C ILE A 158 23.64 4.44 8.00
N PRO A 159 23.26 3.24 8.48
CA PRO A 159 23.19 2.94 9.92
C PRO A 159 24.50 3.26 10.67
N LEU A 160 24.41 3.75 11.91
CA LEU A 160 25.58 4.12 12.74
C LEU A 160 26.55 2.96 13.02
N GLY A 161 26.03 1.72 13.05
CA GLY A 161 26.83 0.51 13.25
C GLY A 161 27.68 0.09 12.04
N SER A 162 27.48 0.69 10.86
CA SER A 162 28.33 0.42 9.69
C SER A 162 29.70 1.09 9.85
N PRO A 163 30.81 0.32 9.80
CA PRO A 163 32.15 0.86 9.97
C PRO A 163 32.58 1.72 8.78
N VAL A 164 33.51 2.64 9.02
CA VAL A 164 34.18 3.41 7.98
C VAL A 164 35.61 2.95 7.81
N LEU A 165 35.99 2.55 6.60
CA LEU A 165 37.35 2.10 6.29
C LEU A 165 38.13 3.23 5.59
N PHE A 166 39.18 3.71 6.24
CA PHE A 166 40.11 4.67 5.66
C PHE A 166 41.20 3.93 4.89
N LEU A 167 41.15 4.03 3.57
CA LEU A 167 42.13 3.49 2.64
C LEU A 167 43.00 4.64 2.13
N THR A 168 44.31 4.48 2.22
CA THR A 168 45.25 5.50 1.77
C THR A 168 45.92 5.10 0.46
N THR A 169 46.35 6.08 -0.32
CA THR A 169 47.33 5.90 -1.40
C THR A 169 48.50 6.85 -1.16
N GLY A 170 49.60 6.70 -1.88
CA GLY A 170 50.77 7.56 -1.71
C GLY A 170 51.75 7.06 -0.63
N PRO A 171 52.82 7.82 -0.37
CA PRO A 171 53.95 7.36 0.45
C PRO A 171 53.73 7.44 1.97
N GLY A 172 52.60 7.99 2.44
CA GLY A 172 52.29 8.11 3.87
C GLY A 172 51.07 7.33 4.34
N ALA A 173 50.67 7.57 5.59
CA ALA A 173 49.50 6.98 6.24
C ALA A 173 48.80 8.03 7.11
N LEU A 174 47.49 7.86 7.32
CA LEU A 174 46.74 8.74 8.24
C LEU A 174 47.16 8.49 9.68
N SER A 175 47.16 9.53 10.50
CA SER A 175 47.42 9.39 11.93
C SER A 175 46.33 8.53 12.60
N PRO A 176 46.67 7.60 13.50
CA PRO A 176 45.69 6.87 14.31
C PRO A 176 44.77 7.82 15.09
N GLU A 177 45.30 8.98 15.50
CA GLU A 177 44.56 10.04 16.19
C GLU A 177 43.44 10.61 15.31
N LEU A 178 43.65 10.82 14.01
CA LEU A 178 42.60 11.27 13.09
C LEU A 178 41.45 10.26 13.01
N VAL A 179 41.77 8.97 12.89
CA VAL A 179 40.77 7.90 12.82
C VAL A 179 39.98 7.82 14.14
N GLN A 180 40.67 7.95 15.28
CA GLN A 180 40.02 8.00 16.60
C GLN A 180 39.15 9.25 16.78
N ARG A 181 39.59 10.41 16.30
CA ARG A 181 38.82 11.67 16.32
C ARG A 181 37.59 11.57 15.42
N PHE A 182 37.69 10.92 14.26
CA PHE A 182 36.54 10.63 13.40
C PHE A 182 35.49 9.78 14.13
N SER A 183 35.90 8.66 14.75
CA SER A 183 34.99 7.80 15.51
C SER A 183 34.40 8.51 16.72
N GLN A 184 35.17 9.39 17.39
CA GLN A 184 34.63 10.21 18.46
C GLN A 184 33.57 11.19 17.94
N ARG A 185 33.84 11.92 16.85
CA ARG A 185 32.90 12.90 16.28
C ARG A 185 31.61 12.25 15.76
N THR A 186 31.72 11.16 15.01
CA THR A 186 30.58 10.55 14.31
C THR A 186 29.88 9.43 15.09
N GLY A 187 30.53 8.87 16.10
CA GLY A 187 30.02 7.70 16.84
C GLY A 187 30.17 6.38 16.09
N ARG A 188 30.79 6.38 14.90
CA ARG A 188 30.93 5.21 14.04
C ARG A 188 32.23 4.46 14.34
N PRO A 189 32.25 3.12 14.30
CA PRO A 189 33.49 2.37 14.23
C PRO A 189 34.27 2.77 12.97
N ALA A 190 35.58 2.93 13.07
CA ALA A 190 36.42 3.22 11.92
C ALA A 190 37.73 2.44 11.95
N HIS A 191 38.22 2.07 10.78
CA HIS A 191 39.48 1.35 10.63
C HIS A 191 40.46 2.15 9.79
N GLY A 192 41.71 2.24 10.23
CA GLY A 192 42.81 2.83 9.47
C GLY A 192 44.08 2.00 9.62
N TYR A 193 45.03 2.16 8.72
CA TYR A 193 46.28 1.42 8.71
C TYR A 193 47.47 2.37 8.91
N SER A 194 48.42 1.98 9.76
CA SER A 194 49.49 2.88 10.24
C SER A 194 50.68 3.04 9.30
N ALA A 195 50.68 2.36 8.15
CA ALA A 195 51.77 2.39 7.17
C ALA A 195 51.20 2.58 5.75
N PRO A 196 52.02 2.85 4.73
CA PRO A 196 51.53 3.02 3.37
C PRO A 196 50.77 1.77 2.88
N MET A 197 49.79 1.99 2.00
CA MET A 197 49.11 0.92 1.29
C MET A 197 49.03 1.28 -0.19
N ALA A 198 48.92 0.25 -1.02
CA ALA A 198 48.70 0.36 -2.46
C ALA A 198 47.37 -0.30 -2.82
N LEU A 199 46.69 0.27 -3.81
CA LEU A 199 45.51 -0.34 -4.42
C LEU A 199 45.90 -0.88 -5.79
N THR A 200 45.79 -2.19 -6.00
CA THR A 200 46.24 -2.84 -7.23
C THR A 200 45.12 -3.68 -7.82
N ALA A 201 44.91 -3.60 -9.13
CA ALA A 201 43.92 -4.45 -9.80
C ALA A 201 44.57 -5.76 -10.26
N PRO A 202 43.91 -6.92 -10.10
CA PRO A 202 44.32 -8.15 -10.77
C PRO A 202 44.04 -8.13 -12.29
N GLY A 203 43.26 -7.13 -12.76
CA GLY A 203 43.03 -6.84 -14.17
C GLY A 203 42.19 -5.55 -14.37
N PRO A 204 42.13 -4.97 -15.58
CA PRO A 204 41.56 -3.64 -15.84
C PRO A 204 40.03 -3.51 -15.63
N GLN A 205 39.31 -4.63 -15.43
CA GLN A 205 37.86 -4.68 -15.16
C GLN A 205 37.54 -5.31 -13.80
N ALA A 206 38.57 -5.65 -13.00
CA ALA A 206 38.41 -6.21 -11.67
C ALA A 206 38.44 -5.10 -10.61
N PRO A 207 37.75 -5.28 -9.47
CA PRO A 207 37.90 -4.38 -8.33
C PRO A 207 39.37 -4.31 -7.89
N LEU A 208 39.78 -3.19 -7.30
CA LEU A 208 41.13 -3.06 -6.75
C LEU A 208 41.26 -3.88 -5.46
N ASP A 209 42.36 -4.62 -5.35
CA ASP A 209 42.79 -5.30 -4.13
C ASP A 209 43.58 -4.34 -3.23
N ILE A 210 43.42 -4.48 -1.92
CA ILE A 210 44.17 -3.69 -0.93
C ILE A 210 45.49 -4.41 -0.61
N VAL A 211 46.60 -3.75 -0.91
CA VAL A 211 47.96 -4.24 -0.63
C VAL A 211 48.58 -3.41 0.48
N VAL A 212 48.77 -3.99 1.66
CA VAL A 212 49.42 -3.31 2.78
C VAL A 212 50.95 -3.37 2.64
N LEU A 213 51.63 -2.23 2.73
CA LEU A 213 53.08 -2.14 2.61
C LEU A 213 53.74 -1.99 3.99
N PRO A 214 55.03 -2.35 4.13
CA PRO A 214 55.79 -2.06 5.34
C PRO A 214 56.07 -0.55 5.47
N ASP A 215 56.29 -0.11 6.70
CA ASP A 215 56.68 1.25 7.02
C ASP A 215 58.04 1.58 6.35
N PRO A 216 58.16 2.66 5.55
CA PRO A 216 59.38 2.96 4.80
C PRO A 216 60.59 3.30 5.68
N ALA A 217 60.39 3.78 6.90
CA ALA A 217 61.44 4.20 7.81
C ALA A 217 61.97 3.03 8.68
N THR A 218 61.10 2.10 9.04
CA THR A 218 61.43 0.99 9.96
C THR A 218 61.46 -0.39 9.28
N ASN A 219 60.92 -0.49 8.06
CA ASN A 219 60.68 -1.73 7.32
C ASN A 219 59.82 -2.76 8.09
N ALA A 220 59.11 -2.32 9.15
CA ALA A 220 58.20 -3.15 9.92
C ALA A 220 56.80 -3.16 9.28
N PRO A 221 56.01 -4.23 9.44
CA PRO A 221 54.60 -4.23 9.05
C PRO A 221 53.83 -3.16 9.83
N GLY A 222 52.97 -2.41 9.14
CA GLY A 222 52.01 -1.52 9.80
C GLY A 222 50.94 -2.30 10.57
N HIS A 223 50.20 -1.59 11.41
CA HIS A 223 49.09 -2.13 12.20
C HIS A 223 47.77 -1.48 11.81
N TRP A 224 46.70 -2.27 11.85
CA TRP A 224 45.33 -1.77 11.74
C TRP A 224 44.88 -1.20 13.09
N THR A 225 44.29 -0.03 13.05
CA THR A 225 43.67 0.62 14.20
C THR A 225 42.16 0.53 14.03
N ALA A 226 41.49 -0.21 14.93
CA ALA A 226 40.04 -0.18 15.08
C ALA A 226 39.67 0.89 16.10
N ALA A 227 39.21 2.04 15.62
CA ALA A 227 38.69 3.12 16.44
C ALA A 227 37.20 2.92 16.70
N THR A 228 36.81 3.02 17.96
CA THR A 228 35.42 3.17 18.36
C THR A 228 35.28 4.43 19.20
N ARG A 229 34.06 4.96 19.34
CA ARG A 229 33.82 6.04 20.28
C ARG A 229 34.21 5.58 21.69
N GLN A 230 35.25 6.18 22.25
CA GLN A 230 35.67 5.92 23.62
C GLN A 230 34.81 6.76 24.57
N SER A 231 34.19 6.12 25.56
CA SER A 231 33.60 6.85 26.68
C SER A 231 34.75 7.35 27.54
N THR A 232 35.06 8.64 27.45
CA THR A 232 35.95 9.28 28.39
C THR A 232 35.22 9.37 29.74
N ALA A 233 35.58 8.51 30.69
CA ALA A 233 35.38 8.79 32.10
C ALA A 233 36.04 10.15 32.42
N ALA A 234 35.33 11.04 33.10
CA ALA A 234 35.79 12.38 33.41
C ALA A 234 37.15 12.33 34.13
N THR A 235 38.22 12.66 33.40
CA THR A 235 39.54 12.85 33.99
C THR A 235 39.59 14.29 34.52
N ALA A 236 39.96 14.43 35.79
CA ALA A 236 39.95 15.68 36.54
C ALA A 236 40.69 16.83 35.82
N PRO A 237 40.16 18.07 35.80
CA PRO A 237 40.79 19.16 35.08
C PRO A 237 41.96 19.76 35.88
N GLY A 238 43.17 19.48 35.43
CA GLY A 238 44.37 20.26 35.77
C GLY A 238 44.41 21.57 35.00
N GLN A 239 44.20 22.67 35.74
CA GLN A 239 44.63 24.05 35.52
C GLN A 239 44.94 24.54 34.10
N GLY A 240 44.12 25.48 33.61
CA GLY A 240 44.56 26.44 32.59
C GLY A 240 43.51 26.93 31.59
N ARG A 241 42.33 27.40 32.00
CA ARG A 241 41.54 28.33 31.17
C ARG A 241 40.96 29.49 32.01
N PRO A 242 41.05 30.73 31.52
CA PRO A 242 40.44 31.89 32.16
C PRO A 242 38.91 31.78 32.09
N ALA A 243 38.28 32.01 33.24
CA ALA A 243 36.84 31.96 33.43
C ALA A 243 36.16 33.17 32.78
N PHE A 244 35.21 32.94 31.87
CA PHE A 244 34.16 33.91 31.53
C PHE A 244 32.85 33.14 31.25
N PHE A 245 31.99 33.16 32.28
CA PHE A 245 30.54 32.90 32.37
C PHE A 245 29.91 31.60 31.80
N GLY A 246 29.68 30.66 32.71
CA GLY A 246 28.65 29.62 32.72
C GLY A 246 28.74 28.86 34.05
N PRO A 247 27.64 28.51 34.75
CA PRO A 247 27.73 27.78 36.01
C PRO A 247 28.36 26.38 35.79
N PRO A 248 29.01 25.80 36.81
CA PRO A 248 29.76 24.55 36.68
C PRO A 248 28.82 23.34 36.42
N PRO A 249 29.29 22.25 35.78
CA PRO A 249 28.48 21.05 35.63
C PRO A 249 28.53 20.25 36.94
N SER A 250 27.45 20.24 37.73
CA SER A 250 27.20 19.19 38.74
C SER A 250 25.78 19.11 39.31
N ALA A 251 24.76 19.68 38.64
CA ALA A 251 23.37 19.49 39.03
C ALA A 251 22.63 18.67 37.96
N ASP A 252 21.84 17.69 38.40
CA ASP A 252 20.86 17.02 37.54
C ASP A 252 19.94 18.11 36.94
N PRO A 253 19.83 18.29 35.61
CA PRO A 253 19.08 19.40 35.02
C PRO A 253 17.58 19.40 35.40
N PHE A 254 17.06 18.26 35.87
CA PHE A 254 15.72 18.14 36.44
C PHE A 254 15.58 18.74 37.84
N GLN A 255 16.70 18.98 38.52
CA GLN A 255 16.79 19.51 39.89
C GLN A 255 17.43 20.90 39.95
N ASP A 256 18.17 21.29 38.91
CA ASP A 256 18.88 22.57 38.85
C ASP A 256 17.91 23.76 38.80
N PRO A 257 17.94 24.72 39.74
CA PRO A 257 17.12 25.93 39.65
C PRO A 257 17.35 26.76 38.38
N ALA A 258 18.53 26.68 37.75
CA ALA A 258 18.87 27.40 36.53
C ALA A 258 18.09 26.91 35.29
N THR A 259 17.48 25.72 35.36
CA THR A 259 16.67 25.19 34.26
C THR A 259 15.20 25.59 34.34
N VAL A 260 14.75 26.24 35.41
CA VAL A 260 13.32 26.58 35.61
C VAL A 260 12.89 27.72 34.68
N LEU A 261 11.86 27.46 33.86
CA LEU A 261 11.19 28.45 33.03
C LEU A 261 10.13 29.20 33.82
N ARG A 262 10.07 30.51 33.63
CA ARG A 262 9.15 31.40 34.35
C ARG A 262 8.31 32.25 33.38
N ASP A 263 7.08 32.53 33.79
CA ASP A 263 6.18 33.45 33.08
C ASP A 263 6.47 34.93 33.42
N ASP A 264 5.66 35.83 32.86
CA ASP A 264 5.75 37.28 33.09
C ASP A 264 5.53 37.69 34.57
N ALA A 265 4.89 36.84 35.38
CA ALA A 265 4.68 37.04 36.81
C ALA A 265 5.77 36.38 37.67
N GLY A 266 6.75 35.72 37.06
CA GLY A 266 7.83 35.00 37.74
C GLY A 266 7.44 33.61 38.26
N LYS A 267 6.22 33.14 37.96
CA LYS A 267 5.75 31.80 38.34
C LYS A 267 6.48 30.75 37.50
N ALA A 268 6.87 29.63 38.12
CA ALA A 268 7.44 28.50 37.41
C ALA A 268 6.39 27.88 36.48
N ILE A 269 6.70 27.79 35.19
CA ILE A 269 5.82 27.25 34.14
C ILE A 269 6.46 26.04 33.43
N GLY A 270 7.67 25.66 33.79
CA GLY A 270 8.35 24.55 33.13
C GLY A 270 9.84 24.44 33.43
N ARG A 271 10.52 23.61 32.64
CA ARG A 271 11.99 23.48 32.59
C ARG A 271 12.54 23.46 31.18
N ASP A 272 13.71 24.08 31.02
CA ASP A 272 14.63 23.86 29.91
C ASP A 272 15.79 22.98 30.37
N LEU A 273 15.74 21.70 30.00
CA LEU A 273 16.77 20.74 30.41
C LEU A 273 18.14 21.05 29.77
N THR A 274 18.20 21.94 28.78
CA THR A 274 19.47 22.37 28.18
C THR A 274 20.17 23.46 29.00
N GLY A 275 19.45 24.14 29.90
CA GLY A 275 19.97 25.25 30.70
C GLY A 275 20.46 26.44 29.86
N ALA A 276 20.07 26.50 28.59
CA ALA A 276 20.63 27.42 27.60
C ALA A 276 19.72 28.61 27.32
N TRP A 277 18.49 28.63 27.85
CA TRP A 277 17.54 29.70 27.61
C TRP A 277 17.57 30.75 28.72
N THR A 278 17.80 31.99 28.32
CA THR A 278 17.74 33.18 29.20
C THR A 278 16.46 33.99 29.02
N ASP A 279 15.59 33.56 28.10
CA ASP A 279 14.44 34.33 27.60
C ASP A 279 13.12 33.84 28.21
N ARG A 280 12.07 34.68 28.13
CA ARG A 280 10.71 34.34 28.57
C ARG A 280 10.11 33.21 27.73
N ALA A 281 9.16 32.44 28.28
CA ALA A 281 8.44 31.40 27.54
C ALA A 281 6.93 31.66 27.53
N ARG A 282 6.27 31.41 26.40
CA ARG A 282 4.82 31.56 26.19
C ARG A 282 4.22 30.22 25.80
N ILE A 283 3.47 29.64 26.73
CA ILE A 283 2.88 28.29 26.60
C ILE A 283 1.39 28.32 26.32
N ASP A 284 0.80 29.51 26.24
CA ASP A 284 -0.61 29.76 25.93
C ASP A 284 -0.93 29.61 24.43
N ARG A 285 0.10 29.41 23.60
CA ARG A 285 0.01 29.39 22.14
C ARG A 285 0.95 28.39 21.51
N VAL A 286 0.60 27.96 20.30
CA VAL A 286 1.43 27.14 19.42
C VAL A 286 1.59 27.81 18.07
N ARG A 287 2.69 27.49 17.38
CA ARG A 287 2.95 27.95 16.02
C ARG A 287 3.35 26.83 15.10
N GLU A 288 3.21 27.10 13.81
CA GLU A 288 3.78 26.30 12.73
C GLU A 288 4.71 27.21 11.91
N ALA A 289 5.94 26.77 11.70
CA ALA A 289 6.96 27.52 10.97
C ALA A 289 7.45 26.69 9.79
N VAL A 290 7.25 27.20 8.58
CA VAL A 290 7.67 26.55 7.34
C VAL A 290 9.00 27.16 6.89
N ASP A 291 9.99 26.33 6.58
CA ASP A 291 11.29 26.81 6.13
C ASP A 291 11.17 27.73 4.90
N GLY A 292 11.87 28.87 4.94
CA GLY A 292 11.83 29.87 3.87
C GLY A 292 10.62 30.80 3.86
N GLN A 293 9.68 30.67 4.82
CA GLN A 293 8.55 31.59 4.98
C GLN A 293 8.63 32.34 6.32
N ALA A 294 8.82 33.66 6.27
CA ALA A 294 8.83 34.52 7.46
C ALA A 294 7.47 35.20 7.74
N ALA A 295 6.53 35.17 6.79
CA ALA A 295 5.27 35.91 6.87
C ALA A 295 4.08 34.95 6.84
N GLY A 296 3.44 34.75 8.00
CA GLY A 296 2.18 34.00 8.09
C GLY A 296 2.17 32.78 9.02
N GLU A 297 3.12 32.67 9.97
CA GLU A 297 3.07 31.62 10.99
C GLU A 297 1.73 31.71 11.76
N PRO A 298 0.85 30.69 11.69
CA PRO A 298 -0.40 30.69 12.43
C PRO A 298 -0.09 30.74 13.93
N ASP A 299 -0.55 31.78 14.62
CA ASP A 299 -0.48 31.90 16.08
C ASP A 299 -1.84 31.49 16.66
N GLU A 300 -1.89 30.29 17.21
CA GLU A 300 -3.13 29.69 17.71
C GLU A 300 -3.05 29.41 19.21
N PRO A 301 -4.18 29.46 19.94
CA PRO A 301 -4.23 29.03 21.33
C PRO A 301 -3.72 27.59 21.50
N ALA A 302 -2.94 27.36 22.54
CA ALA A 302 -2.40 26.03 22.82
C ALA A 302 -3.50 25.03 23.21
N PRO A 303 -3.47 23.78 22.71
CA PRO A 303 -4.53 22.81 22.95
C PRO A 303 -4.57 22.26 24.39
N TRP A 304 -3.50 22.45 25.17
CA TRP A 304 -3.41 22.03 26.57
C TRP A 304 -3.93 23.06 27.59
N GLY A 305 -4.37 24.24 27.15
CA GLY A 305 -4.86 25.30 28.04
C GLY A 305 -3.74 26.08 28.76
N ALA A 306 -4.12 26.96 29.70
CA ALA A 306 -3.20 27.94 30.29
C ALA A 306 -2.34 27.42 31.47
N GLU A 307 -2.66 26.24 32.03
CA GLU A 307 -2.06 25.76 33.29
C GLU A 307 -0.93 24.73 33.10
N ALA A 308 -0.48 24.45 31.87
CA ALA A 308 0.46 23.36 31.60
C ALA A 308 1.88 23.59 32.15
N TYR A 309 2.56 22.49 32.46
CA TYR A 309 3.99 22.49 32.80
C TYR A 309 4.83 22.06 31.60
N LEU A 310 5.64 22.97 31.07
CA LEU A 310 6.43 22.74 29.86
C LEU A 310 7.81 22.15 30.16
N VAL A 311 8.23 21.14 29.43
CA VAL A 311 9.59 20.59 29.49
C VAL A 311 10.20 20.66 28.09
N GLY A 312 11.26 21.45 27.96
CA GLY A 312 12.03 21.60 26.73
C GLY A 312 13.34 20.85 26.80
N ASP A 313 13.69 20.17 25.70
CA ASP A 313 15.01 19.59 25.49
C ASP A 313 15.34 19.58 24.00
N ARG A 314 16.57 19.97 23.64
CA ARG A 314 17.03 20.01 22.25
C ARG A 314 17.81 18.77 21.82
N ALA A 315 18.19 17.91 22.77
CA ALA A 315 19.05 16.76 22.48
C ALA A 315 18.82 15.60 23.46
N LEU A 316 17.57 15.17 23.63
CA LEU A 316 17.23 14.05 24.52
C LEU A 316 18.05 12.79 24.18
N ASP A 317 18.19 12.47 22.89
CA ASP A 317 18.95 11.30 22.41
C ASP A 317 20.44 11.38 22.81
N ALA A 318 21.02 12.59 22.81
CA ALA A 318 22.39 12.80 23.25
C ALA A 318 22.60 12.54 24.74
N ARG A 319 21.52 12.52 25.54
CA ARG A 319 21.57 12.17 26.97
C ARG A 319 21.54 10.66 27.21
N GLY A 320 21.15 9.86 26.21
CA GLY A 320 21.07 8.39 26.33
C GLY A 320 20.05 7.90 27.38
N LEU A 321 19.03 8.70 27.70
CA LEU A 321 17.98 8.31 28.64
C LEU A 321 16.92 7.47 27.94
N THR A 322 16.61 6.30 28.52
CA THR A 322 15.40 5.56 28.17
C THR A 322 14.14 6.35 28.56
N PRO A 323 12.99 6.15 27.89
CA PRO A 323 11.70 6.72 28.28
C PRO A 323 11.39 6.66 29.79
N GLU A 324 11.64 5.51 30.42
CA GLU A 324 11.37 5.27 31.84
C GLU A 324 12.29 6.09 32.75
N ALA A 325 13.61 6.09 32.46
CA ALA A 325 14.57 6.90 33.19
C ALA A 325 14.30 8.40 33.08
N PHE A 326 13.85 8.88 31.91
CA PHE A 326 13.40 10.27 31.75
C PHE A 326 12.17 10.55 32.61
N ALA A 327 11.18 9.66 32.59
CA ALA A 327 9.96 9.80 33.38
C ALA A 327 10.24 9.81 34.90
N GLU A 328 11.14 8.97 35.39
CA GLU A 328 11.55 8.96 36.81
C GLU A 328 12.25 10.27 37.22
N LYS A 329 13.17 10.75 36.39
CA LYS A 329 13.85 12.03 36.65
C LYS A 329 12.88 13.20 36.67
N LEU A 330 11.95 13.24 35.72
CA LEU A 330 10.92 14.26 35.65
C LEU A 330 9.96 14.18 36.84
N ALA A 331 9.62 12.98 37.31
CA ALA A 331 8.80 12.82 38.52
C ALA A 331 9.48 13.31 39.79
N GLY A 332 10.81 13.37 39.81
CA GLY A 332 11.59 13.95 40.91
C GLY A 332 11.65 15.48 40.89
N ASP A 333 11.19 16.14 39.83
CA ASP A 333 11.25 17.60 39.69
C ASP A 333 10.43 18.31 40.79
N PRO A 334 11.06 19.13 41.65
CA PRO A 334 10.37 19.75 42.78
C PRO A 334 9.29 20.74 42.37
N GLU A 335 9.44 21.45 41.25
CA GLU A 335 8.45 22.43 40.77
C GLU A 335 7.22 21.71 40.19
N LEU A 336 7.44 20.64 39.42
CA LEU A 336 6.34 19.81 38.91
C LEU A 336 5.63 19.04 40.03
N ALA A 337 6.38 18.53 41.01
CA ALA A 337 5.82 17.79 42.16
C ALA A 337 4.93 18.67 43.05
N ALA A 338 5.16 19.99 43.07
CA ALA A 338 4.33 20.94 43.79
C ALA A 338 2.99 21.26 43.06
N LEU A 339 2.85 20.89 41.79
CA LEU A 339 1.65 21.17 41.00
C LEU A 339 0.56 20.11 41.22
N PRO A 340 -0.72 20.52 41.24
CA PRO A 340 -1.85 19.60 41.24
C PRO A 340 -1.76 18.54 40.14
N SER A 341 -2.29 17.34 40.39
CA SER A 341 -2.25 16.23 39.43
C SER A 341 -3.04 16.48 38.14
N HIS A 342 -3.98 17.43 38.15
CA HIS A 342 -4.75 17.81 36.94
C HIS A 342 -3.94 18.66 35.97
N VAL A 343 -2.82 19.25 36.39
CA VAL A 343 -1.98 20.10 35.54
C VAL A 343 -1.27 19.22 34.50
N PRO A 344 -1.51 19.42 33.19
CA PRO A 344 -0.88 18.62 32.15
C PRO A 344 0.60 18.98 31.98
N VAL A 345 1.38 18.03 31.46
CA VAL A 345 2.78 18.24 31.08
C VAL A 345 2.90 18.35 29.56
N VAL A 346 3.73 19.27 29.06
CA VAL A 346 4.00 19.44 27.63
C VAL A 346 5.48 19.21 27.38
N LEU A 347 5.83 18.14 26.67
CA LEU A 347 7.19 17.84 26.25
C LEU A 347 7.45 18.52 24.90
N ALA A 348 8.06 19.70 24.91
CA ALA A 348 8.51 20.40 23.70
C ALA A 348 9.86 19.84 23.22
N ILE A 349 9.85 18.55 22.93
CA ILE A 349 10.98 17.73 22.50
C ILE A 349 10.63 17.16 21.11
N PRO A 350 11.43 17.39 20.06
CA PRO A 350 11.13 16.92 18.71
C PRO A 350 10.80 15.42 18.67
N TYR A 351 9.74 15.06 17.95
CA TYR A 351 9.26 13.68 17.74
C TYR A 351 8.94 12.87 19.01
N ALA A 352 8.87 13.49 20.20
CA ALA A 352 8.57 12.80 21.45
C ALA A 352 7.19 12.11 21.44
N GLY A 353 6.22 12.66 20.70
CA GLY A 353 4.89 12.10 20.47
C GLY A 353 4.77 11.35 19.13
N ALA A 354 5.87 10.90 18.52
CA ALA A 354 5.83 10.14 17.28
C ALA A 354 5.62 8.63 17.51
N GLN A 355 5.38 7.90 16.43
CA GLN A 355 5.39 6.43 16.40
C GLN A 355 4.41 5.81 17.42
N TYR A 356 4.91 5.01 18.38
CA TYR A 356 4.10 4.35 19.42
C TYR A 356 3.99 5.14 20.72
N LEU A 357 4.51 6.38 20.76
CA LEU A 357 4.41 7.31 21.89
C LEU A 357 5.19 6.87 23.15
N ASP A 358 6.28 6.11 23.01
CA ASP A 358 6.96 5.45 24.15
C ASP A 358 7.36 6.43 25.26
N LEU A 359 7.95 7.58 24.92
CA LEU A 359 8.32 8.61 25.89
C LEU A 359 7.10 9.21 26.60
N VAL A 360 6.09 9.64 25.83
CA VAL A 360 4.87 10.24 26.39
C VAL A 360 4.14 9.26 27.30
N ARG A 361 4.09 7.98 26.91
CA ARG A 361 3.49 6.91 27.69
C ARG A 361 4.21 6.69 29.00
N ALA A 362 5.54 6.62 28.98
CA ALA A 362 6.35 6.46 30.19
C ALA A 362 6.12 7.62 31.17
N VAL A 363 6.14 8.87 30.66
CA VAL A 363 5.93 10.07 31.47
C VAL A 363 4.51 10.12 32.04
N ALA A 364 3.48 9.89 31.21
CA ALA A 364 2.08 9.94 31.65
C ALA A 364 1.77 8.85 32.68
N ALA A 365 2.24 7.62 32.45
CA ALA A 365 2.06 6.51 33.38
C ALA A 365 2.75 6.80 34.72
N ARG A 366 3.95 7.39 34.69
CA ARG A 366 4.73 7.68 35.89
C ARG A 366 4.18 8.85 36.71
N LEU A 367 3.65 9.87 36.04
CA LEU A 367 3.13 11.08 36.68
C LEU A 367 1.63 11.03 36.99
N GLY A 368 0.90 10.07 36.42
CA GLY A 368 -0.55 9.93 36.58
C GLY A 368 -1.36 11.11 36.04
N ARG A 369 -0.85 11.81 35.02
CA ARG A 369 -1.44 13.03 34.44
C ARG A 369 -1.29 13.05 32.92
N ARG A 370 -2.11 13.87 32.24
CA ARG A 370 -2.07 14.07 30.79
C ARG A 370 -0.72 14.63 30.35
N VAL A 371 -0.17 14.09 29.26
CA VAL A 371 1.07 14.57 28.64
C VAL A 371 0.81 14.90 27.18
N TRP A 372 1.40 16.00 26.71
CA TRP A 372 1.41 16.41 25.31
C TRP A 372 2.83 16.35 24.76
N ALA A 373 2.99 15.92 23.51
CA ALA A 373 4.28 15.96 22.83
C ALA A 373 4.11 16.01 21.31
N PRO A 374 5.06 16.59 20.56
CA PRO A 374 4.93 16.71 19.12
C PRO A 374 5.23 15.38 18.43
N SER A 375 4.40 14.99 17.45
CA SER A 375 4.69 13.87 16.55
C SER A 375 5.65 14.22 15.40
N GLY A 376 5.89 15.51 15.18
CA GLY A 376 6.87 16.05 14.24
C GLY A 376 7.97 16.85 14.96
N ASP A 377 8.59 17.77 14.24
CA ASP A 377 9.67 18.62 14.76
C ASP A 377 9.17 19.80 15.60
N GLY A 378 8.51 19.47 16.72
CA GLY A 378 8.02 20.46 17.67
C GLY A 378 9.05 20.80 18.73
N ARG A 379 9.34 22.09 18.89
CA ARG A 379 10.30 22.58 19.90
C ARG A 379 10.00 24.03 20.31
N LEU A 380 10.64 24.51 21.36
CA LEU A 380 10.62 25.94 21.66
C LEU A 380 11.49 26.73 20.68
N ARG A 381 10.87 27.67 19.97
CA ARG A 381 11.54 28.61 19.07
C ARG A 381 11.40 30.03 19.59
N HIS A 382 12.48 30.80 19.53
CA HIS A 382 12.47 32.21 19.94
C HIS A 382 11.75 33.06 18.90
N ASP A 383 10.78 33.86 19.35
CA ASP A 383 10.13 34.92 18.60
C ASP A 383 10.75 36.26 19.00
N SER A 384 11.37 36.94 18.03
CA SER A 384 12.03 38.22 18.24
C SER A 384 11.07 39.40 18.42
N ALA A 385 9.83 39.33 17.92
CA ALA A 385 8.81 40.36 18.14
C ALA A 385 8.24 40.27 19.56
N LEU A 386 8.02 39.06 20.06
CA LEU A 386 7.48 38.82 21.41
C LEU A 386 8.56 38.71 22.50
N GLN A 387 9.85 38.63 22.11
CA GLN A 387 10.98 38.41 23.01
C GLN A 387 10.73 37.21 23.95
N ALA A 388 10.13 36.16 23.37
CA ALA A 388 9.69 34.99 24.10
C ALA A 388 9.83 33.73 23.23
N ARG A 389 9.96 32.58 23.88
CA ARG A 389 10.00 31.27 23.24
C ARG A 389 8.61 30.65 23.21
N ILE A 390 8.21 30.19 22.03
CA ILE A 390 6.88 29.63 21.76
C ILE A 390 7.02 28.19 21.25
N PRO A 391 6.20 27.24 21.73
CA PRO A 391 6.10 25.90 21.14
C PRO A 391 5.74 26.00 19.65
N THR A 392 6.67 25.59 18.80
CA THR A 392 6.59 25.74 17.35
C THR A 392 6.86 24.41 16.67
N MET A 393 5.97 23.98 15.77
CA MET A 393 6.19 22.87 14.85
C MET A 393 6.96 23.38 13.63
N ALA A 394 8.16 22.87 13.41
CA ALA A 394 8.95 23.19 12.23
C ALA A 394 8.59 22.26 11.06
N VAL A 395 8.27 22.83 9.91
CA VAL A 395 7.95 22.13 8.67
C VAL A 395 9.08 22.37 7.68
N HIS A 396 9.93 21.36 7.52
CA HIS A 396 11.10 21.41 6.64
C HIS A 396 10.76 21.04 5.20
N ASP A 397 9.90 20.04 5.02
CA ASP A 397 9.35 19.63 3.72
C ASP A 397 7.83 19.76 3.77
N THR A 398 7.28 20.63 2.92
CA THR A 398 5.83 20.88 2.88
C THR A 398 5.04 19.72 2.28
N ALA A 399 5.70 18.80 1.58
CA ALA A 399 5.10 17.60 1.01
C ALA A 399 5.09 16.39 1.97
N ASP A 400 5.86 16.44 3.07
CA ASP A 400 5.91 15.38 4.08
C ASP A 400 4.81 15.56 5.15
N TRP A 401 4.73 14.62 6.08
CA TRP A 401 3.90 14.69 7.28
C TRP A 401 4.50 15.68 8.29
N HIS A 402 3.79 16.76 8.56
CA HIS A 402 4.23 17.87 9.42
C HIS A 402 4.20 17.46 10.89
N GLY A 403 3.17 16.72 11.30
CA GLY A 403 2.94 16.33 12.69
C GLY A 403 2.06 17.34 13.45
N ASP A 404 1.71 16.97 14.68
CA ASP A 404 0.85 17.74 15.56
C ASP A 404 1.26 17.56 17.03
N TRP A 405 0.71 18.36 17.93
CA TRP A 405 0.85 18.16 19.37
C TRP A 405 -0.11 17.06 19.83
N VAL A 406 0.43 15.89 20.13
CA VAL A 406 -0.35 14.68 20.44
C VAL A 406 -0.67 14.64 21.93
N PRO A 407 -1.95 14.61 22.33
CA PRO A 407 -2.35 14.35 23.70
C PRO A 407 -2.25 12.86 24.03
N PHE A 408 -1.85 12.57 25.26
CA PHE A 408 -1.92 11.22 25.83
C PHE A 408 -2.39 11.27 27.28
N ASP A 409 -3.52 10.63 27.52
CA ASP A 409 -4.01 10.34 28.86
C ASP A 409 -3.54 8.95 29.28
N PRO A 410 -3.03 8.78 30.52
CA PRO A 410 -2.67 7.46 31.02
C PRO A 410 -3.92 6.57 31.04
N PRO A 411 -3.88 5.37 30.42
CA PRO A 411 -5.03 4.49 30.39
C PRO A 411 -5.35 3.97 31.80
N ALA A 412 -6.63 3.72 32.07
CA ALA A 412 -7.08 3.15 33.35
C ALA A 412 -6.40 1.81 33.65
N VAL A 413 -6.18 1.00 32.61
CA VAL A 413 -5.42 -0.25 32.67
C VAL A 413 -4.36 -0.22 31.55
N PRO A 414 -3.08 0.00 31.88
CA PRO A 414 -2.02 -0.02 30.88
C PRO A 414 -1.84 -1.41 30.26
N ALA A 415 -1.73 -1.47 28.94
CA ALA A 415 -1.34 -2.70 28.26
C ALA A 415 0.18 -2.83 28.20
N ARG A 416 0.68 -4.07 28.26
CA ARG A 416 2.11 -4.37 28.08
C ARG A 416 2.52 -4.10 26.63
N TYR A 417 3.66 -3.44 26.44
CA TYR A 417 4.30 -3.33 25.13
C TYR A 417 4.95 -4.65 24.73
N GLU A 418 4.77 -5.03 23.47
CA GLU A 418 5.40 -6.19 22.86
C GLU A 418 5.82 -5.81 21.44
N ASP A 419 7.11 -5.92 21.15
CA ASP A 419 7.64 -5.69 19.81
C ASP A 419 7.56 -6.99 18.98
N ARG A 420 6.36 -7.21 18.44
CA ARG A 420 5.99 -8.45 17.75
C ARG A 420 6.72 -8.56 16.42
N GLN A 421 7.13 -9.78 16.06
CA GLN A 421 7.74 -10.07 14.77
C GLN A 421 6.67 -10.59 13.80
N TRP A 422 6.75 -10.10 12.56
CA TRP A 422 5.86 -10.46 11.46
C TRP A 422 6.65 -11.05 10.30
N THR A 423 5.93 -11.73 9.41
CA THR A 423 6.44 -12.17 8.12
C THR A 423 5.45 -11.73 7.06
N SER A 424 5.93 -10.95 6.09
CA SER A 424 5.13 -10.51 4.97
C SER A 424 4.82 -11.65 4.00
N VAL A 425 3.87 -11.42 3.10
CA VAL A 425 3.46 -12.35 2.04
C VAL A 425 4.64 -12.82 1.18
N ASP A 426 5.63 -11.96 0.94
CA ASP A 426 6.87 -12.22 0.20
C ASP A 426 7.99 -12.84 1.05
N GLY A 427 7.74 -13.11 2.35
CA GLY A 427 8.66 -13.80 3.24
C GLY A 427 9.65 -12.90 3.98
N ARG A 428 9.53 -11.57 3.87
CA ARG A 428 10.36 -10.62 4.61
C ARG A 428 9.91 -10.54 6.06
N THR A 429 10.87 -10.61 6.99
CA THR A 429 10.60 -10.43 8.42
C THR A 429 10.79 -8.97 8.84
N PHE A 430 9.95 -8.50 9.76
CA PHE A 430 10.00 -7.16 10.34
C PHE A 430 9.31 -7.15 11.71
N ARG A 431 9.50 -6.09 12.49
CA ARG A 431 8.92 -5.92 13.83
C ARG A 431 7.92 -4.76 13.88
N ASP A 432 7.08 -4.72 14.92
CA ASP A 432 6.19 -3.58 15.17
C ASP A 432 6.98 -2.26 15.16
N SER A 433 8.19 -2.22 15.75
CA SER A 433 9.09 -1.07 15.77
C SER A 433 9.63 -0.64 14.41
N ASP A 434 9.64 -1.53 13.42
CA ASP A 434 10.12 -1.26 12.05
C ASP A 434 9.05 -0.56 11.20
N VAL A 435 7.79 -0.57 11.66
CA VAL A 435 6.69 0.06 10.94
C VAL A 435 6.77 1.58 11.04
N ALA A 436 6.67 2.25 9.90
CA ALA A 436 6.45 3.68 9.82
C ALA A 436 4.96 3.96 10.09
N THR A 437 4.65 4.30 11.35
CA THR A 437 3.30 4.69 11.75
C THR A 437 3.29 6.06 12.43
N ARG A 438 2.18 6.77 12.28
CA ARG A 438 1.99 8.12 12.82
C ARG A 438 0.66 8.19 13.58
N PRO A 439 0.60 8.85 14.74
CA PRO A 439 -0.65 9.02 15.47
C PRO A 439 -1.59 9.98 14.72
N LEU A 440 -2.89 9.73 14.81
CA LEU A 440 -3.92 10.59 14.27
C LEU A 440 -4.50 11.47 15.38
N VAL A 441 -4.46 12.79 15.14
CA VAL A 441 -5.00 13.82 16.03
C VAL A 441 -6.12 14.55 15.31
N PHE A 442 -7.27 14.64 15.96
CA PHE A 442 -8.43 15.40 15.50
C PHE A 442 -8.39 16.81 16.10
N ASP A 443 -8.53 17.82 15.24
CA ASP A 443 -8.62 19.24 15.61
C ASP A 443 -7.57 19.68 16.66
N ARG A 444 -6.35 19.13 16.57
CA ARG A 444 -5.23 19.38 17.49
C ARG A 444 -5.51 19.04 18.97
N ARG A 445 -6.60 18.30 19.26
CA ARG A 445 -7.15 18.17 20.62
C ARG A 445 -7.25 16.74 21.14
N GLU A 446 -7.54 15.79 20.25
CA GLU A 446 -7.86 14.42 20.65
C GLU A 446 -7.20 13.42 19.72
N ARG A 447 -6.53 12.42 20.32
CA ARG A 447 -5.98 11.29 19.57
C ARG A 447 -7.09 10.27 19.33
N TYR A 448 -7.26 9.84 18.09
CA TYR A 448 -8.33 8.91 17.73
C TYR A 448 -7.86 7.69 16.93
N GLY A 449 -6.55 7.56 16.66
CA GLY A 449 -6.09 6.49 15.79
C GLY A 449 -4.63 6.56 15.37
N ARG A 450 -4.31 5.81 14.32
CA ARG A 450 -3.01 5.84 13.64
C ARG A 450 -3.13 5.66 12.13
N VAL A 451 -2.05 6.03 11.44
CA VAL A 451 -1.89 5.83 10.01
C VAL A 451 -0.57 5.12 9.67
N SER A 452 -0.56 4.30 8.63
CA SER A 452 0.65 3.79 7.96
C SER A 452 0.46 3.85 6.44
N VAL A 453 1.04 4.89 5.83
CA VAL A 453 1.04 5.18 4.38
C VAL A 453 2.33 5.90 4.01
N GLY A 454 2.68 5.86 2.72
CA GLY A 454 3.93 6.41 2.18
C GLY A 454 3.73 7.44 1.06
N ASP A 455 2.48 7.78 0.74
CA ASP A 455 2.09 8.62 -0.39
C ASP A 455 1.21 9.81 0.07
N GLY A 456 1.34 10.96 -0.62
CA GLY A 456 0.47 12.13 -0.42
C GLY A 456 0.36 12.60 1.03
N LEU A 457 1.48 12.57 1.77
CA LEU A 457 1.48 12.68 3.24
C LEU A 457 0.87 13.98 3.73
N ASP A 458 1.24 15.12 3.13
CA ASP A 458 0.69 16.44 3.46
C ASP A 458 -0.83 16.51 3.27
N GLN A 459 -1.34 15.98 2.16
CA GLN A 459 -2.77 15.98 1.85
C GLN A 459 -3.53 15.09 2.82
N ARG A 460 -3.02 13.86 3.05
CA ARG A 460 -3.63 12.89 3.96
C ARG A 460 -3.66 13.41 5.39
N GLU A 461 -2.60 14.06 5.87
CA GLU A 461 -2.58 14.68 7.19
C GLU A 461 -3.69 15.73 7.33
N ARG A 462 -3.79 16.68 6.38
CA ARG A 462 -4.85 17.70 6.39
C ARG A 462 -6.25 17.08 6.41
N MET A 463 -6.49 16.05 5.59
CA MET A 463 -7.79 15.39 5.55
C MET A 463 -8.12 14.67 6.86
N LEU A 464 -7.17 13.92 7.41
CA LEU A 464 -7.35 13.14 8.63
C LEU A 464 -7.49 14.02 9.88
N ARG A 465 -6.85 15.19 9.91
CA ARG A 465 -7.01 16.16 11.01
C ARG A 465 -8.47 16.64 11.15
N GLY A 466 -9.21 16.70 10.04
CA GLY A 466 -10.61 17.10 9.99
C GLY A 466 -11.62 15.94 9.92
N LEU A 467 -11.24 14.70 10.23
CA LEU A 467 -12.09 13.51 9.98
C LEU A 467 -13.52 13.66 10.53
N PHE A 468 -13.66 14.07 11.79
CA PHE A 468 -14.97 14.24 12.44
C PHE A 468 -15.71 15.53 12.09
N HIS A 469 -15.21 16.37 11.17
CA HIS A 469 -15.98 17.50 10.61
C HIS A 469 -16.84 17.11 9.41
N ARG A 470 -16.60 15.94 8.81
CA ARG A 470 -17.33 15.47 7.63
C ARG A 470 -18.73 14.98 7.99
N ARG A 471 -19.71 15.28 7.14
CA ARG A 471 -21.15 15.03 7.40
C ARG A 471 -21.86 14.26 6.28
N LYS A 472 -21.14 13.85 5.24
CA LYS A 472 -21.68 13.13 4.09
C LYS A 472 -20.74 12.04 3.63
N ARG A 473 -21.31 11.00 3.03
CA ARG A 473 -20.63 9.98 2.26
C ARG A 473 -21.07 10.10 0.80
N ILE A 474 -20.10 10.15 -0.11
CA ILE A 474 -20.35 10.13 -1.54
C ILE A 474 -20.03 8.74 -2.09
N HIS A 475 -20.87 8.30 -3.02
CA HIS A 475 -20.64 7.13 -3.85
C HIS A 475 -20.12 7.60 -5.20
N TYR A 476 -19.05 6.99 -5.69
CA TYR A 476 -18.49 7.31 -7.00
C TYR A 476 -18.23 6.04 -7.82
N ALA A 477 -18.26 6.16 -9.14
CA ALA A 477 -17.82 5.13 -10.06
C ALA A 477 -16.57 5.60 -10.82
N ALA A 478 -15.51 4.82 -10.79
CA ALA A 478 -14.29 5.08 -11.57
C ALA A 478 -14.55 4.83 -13.05
N THR A 479 -14.20 5.78 -13.93
CA THR A 479 -14.42 5.67 -15.37
C THR A 479 -13.27 6.31 -16.16
N THR A 480 -13.21 6.08 -17.47
CA THR A 480 -12.32 6.85 -18.39
C THR A 480 -12.54 8.36 -18.42
N LEU A 481 -13.58 8.88 -17.75
CA LEU A 481 -13.81 10.32 -17.57
C LEU A 481 -13.33 10.82 -16.19
N GLY A 482 -12.66 9.96 -15.42
CA GLY A 482 -12.41 10.14 -13.99
C GLY A 482 -13.59 9.70 -13.14
N ASP A 483 -13.49 9.95 -11.84
CA ASP A 483 -14.48 9.54 -10.85
C ASP A 483 -15.80 10.29 -11.05
N GLN A 484 -16.88 9.54 -11.25
CA GLN A 484 -18.23 10.08 -11.42
C GLN A 484 -19.01 9.86 -10.13
N VAL A 485 -19.48 10.94 -9.49
CA VAL A 485 -20.35 10.83 -8.31
C VAL A 485 -21.71 10.26 -8.75
N VAL A 486 -22.09 9.13 -8.16
CA VAL A 486 -23.34 8.40 -8.46
C VAL A 486 -24.36 8.46 -7.33
N GLY A 487 -23.93 8.84 -6.12
CA GLY A 487 -24.80 8.97 -4.96
C GLY A 487 -24.19 9.82 -3.85
N THR A 488 -25.03 10.32 -2.96
CA THR A 488 -24.60 11.02 -1.74
C THR A 488 -25.59 10.75 -0.63
N GLU A 489 -25.10 10.39 0.55
CA GLU A 489 -25.88 10.16 1.75
C GLU A 489 -25.33 10.96 2.95
N PRO A 490 -26.19 11.43 3.87
CA PRO A 490 -25.72 11.97 5.15
C PRO A 490 -24.97 10.89 5.93
N TYR A 491 -23.82 11.24 6.50
CA TYR A 491 -23.03 10.31 7.29
C TYR A 491 -22.20 11.05 8.33
N THR A 492 -22.27 10.60 9.58
CA THR A 492 -21.46 11.11 10.69
C THR A 492 -20.73 9.95 11.34
N LEU A 493 -19.41 10.07 11.48
CA LEU A 493 -18.61 9.08 12.16
C LEU A 493 -18.85 9.18 13.68
N ASP A 494 -18.97 8.02 14.33
CA ASP A 494 -19.11 7.93 15.78
C ASP A 494 -17.79 8.37 16.46
N PRO A 495 -17.81 9.32 17.40
CA PRO A 495 -16.60 9.73 18.13
C PRO A 495 -15.92 8.59 18.90
N ALA A 496 -16.68 7.57 19.35
CA ALA A 496 -16.13 6.41 20.06
C ALA A 496 -15.51 5.37 19.10
N VAL A 497 -14.62 5.82 18.22
CA VAL A 497 -13.95 4.98 17.22
C VAL A 497 -12.44 5.15 17.25
N TYR A 498 -11.74 4.02 17.30
CA TYR A 498 -10.33 3.96 16.98
C TYR A 498 -10.14 3.78 15.48
N THR A 499 -9.54 4.76 14.81
CA THR A 499 -9.30 4.70 13.36
C THR A 499 -7.92 4.15 13.04
N TYR A 500 -7.86 3.10 12.23
CA TYR A 500 -6.63 2.70 11.55
C TYR A 500 -6.75 3.06 10.06
N TYR A 501 -5.85 3.91 9.59
CA TYR A 501 -5.78 4.34 8.19
C TYR A 501 -4.57 3.71 7.49
N GLY A 502 -4.79 3.14 6.32
CA GLY A 502 -3.72 2.49 5.56
C GLY A 502 -4.20 1.91 4.25
N HIS A 503 -3.28 1.29 3.52
CA HIS A 503 -3.60 0.65 2.25
C HIS A 503 -4.02 -0.80 2.41
N GLY A 504 -4.93 -1.27 1.55
CA GLY A 504 -5.43 -2.64 1.59
C GLY A 504 -5.79 -3.19 0.21
N TYR A 505 -5.83 -4.52 0.16
CA TYR A 505 -6.28 -5.32 -0.97
C TYR A 505 -7.25 -6.39 -0.45
N PRO A 506 -8.08 -7.00 -1.30
CA PRO A 506 -8.85 -8.16 -0.89
C PRO A 506 -7.95 -9.22 -0.25
N GLY A 507 -8.18 -9.52 1.03
CA GLY A 507 -7.38 -10.49 1.79
C GLY A 507 -5.98 -10.05 2.23
N ALA A 508 -5.60 -8.78 2.14
CA ALA A 508 -4.31 -8.29 2.65
C ALA A 508 -4.31 -6.83 3.12
N LEU A 509 -3.39 -6.54 4.04
CA LEU A 509 -3.07 -5.22 4.56
C LEU A 509 -1.67 -4.81 4.07
N ALA A 510 -1.54 -3.60 3.55
CA ALA A 510 -0.23 -3.02 3.26
C ALA A 510 0.27 -2.18 4.44
N ILE A 511 1.55 -2.34 4.75
CA ILE A 511 2.23 -1.65 5.86
C ILE A 511 3.50 -1.00 5.32
N VAL A 512 3.72 0.26 5.68
CA VAL A 512 4.94 0.98 5.32
C VAL A 512 5.97 0.81 6.43
N LEU A 513 7.19 0.43 6.06
CA LEU A 513 8.32 0.31 6.98
C LEU A 513 9.13 1.61 7.00
N ARG A 514 9.93 1.80 8.06
CA ARG A 514 10.76 3.00 8.26
C ARG A 514 11.85 3.21 7.22
N ASP A 515 12.23 2.17 6.49
CA ASP A 515 13.13 2.27 5.34
C ASP A 515 12.43 2.77 4.05
N GLY A 516 11.14 3.12 4.14
CA GLY A 516 10.31 3.58 3.03
C GLY A 516 9.70 2.47 2.18
N SER A 517 10.08 1.21 2.41
CA SER A 517 9.50 0.07 1.69
C SER A 517 8.08 -0.25 2.20
N THR A 518 7.27 -0.88 1.34
CA THR A 518 5.93 -1.36 1.70
C THR A 518 5.91 -2.88 1.67
N VAL A 519 5.38 -3.50 2.72
CA VAL A 519 5.17 -4.95 2.83
C VAL A 519 3.69 -5.27 2.91
N LEU A 520 3.31 -6.47 2.46
CA LEU A 520 1.95 -6.99 2.57
C LEU A 520 1.85 -8.03 3.67
N LEU A 521 0.88 -7.86 4.58
CA LEU A 521 0.43 -8.92 5.48
C LEU A 521 -0.85 -9.54 4.91
N ALA A 522 -0.95 -10.87 4.94
CA ALA A 522 -2.22 -11.54 4.68
C ALA A 522 -3.25 -11.11 5.75
N ALA A 523 -4.54 -11.12 5.40
CA ALA A 523 -5.62 -10.64 6.29
C ALA A 523 -5.59 -11.20 7.72
N PRO A 524 -5.26 -12.50 7.98
CA PRO A 524 -5.10 -13.00 9.34
C PRO A 524 -4.02 -12.26 10.14
N ASP A 525 -2.84 -12.08 9.56
CA ASP A 525 -1.73 -11.41 10.24
C ASP A 525 -1.92 -9.90 10.28
N GLY A 526 -2.55 -9.30 9.26
CA GLY A 526 -2.99 -7.91 9.30
C GLY A 526 -3.98 -7.65 10.43
N GLY A 527 -4.94 -8.57 10.63
CA GLY A 527 -5.91 -8.47 11.73
C GLY A 527 -5.26 -8.66 13.11
N ARG A 528 -4.29 -9.56 13.24
CA ARG A 528 -3.46 -9.70 14.46
C ARG A 528 -2.60 -8.48 14.72
N TYR A 529 -2.02 -7.91 13.68
CA TYR A 529 -1.21 -6.70 13.77
C TYR A 529 -2.05 -5.57 14.34
N ILE A 530 -3.17 -5.20 13.69
CA ILE A 530 -4.05 -4.10 14.10
C ILE A 530 -4.74 -4.40 15.43
N GLY A 531 -5.43 -5.55 15.54
CA GLY A 531 -6.21 -5.90 16.73
C GLY A 531 -5.36 -6.09 17.99
N GLY A 532 -4.09 -6.45 17.82
CA GLY A 532 -3.14 -6.59 18.92
C GLY A 532 -2.32 -5.33 19.23
N LEU A 533 -2.55 -4.20 18.56
CA LEU A 533 -1.88 -2.95 18.90
C LEU A 533 -2.11 -2.58 20.36
N ARG A 534 -1.06 -2.10 21.04
CA ARG A 534 -1.13 -1.72 22.45
C ARG A 534 -2.29 -0.76 22.74
N GLU A 535 -2.47 0.26 21.91
CA GLU A 535 -3.55 1.23 22.10
C GLU A 535 -4.95 0.70 21.81
N VAL A 536 -5.09 -0.37 21.02
CA VAL A 536 -6.38 -1.03 20.82
C VAL A 536 -6.79 -1.78 22.09
N ARG A 537 -5.82 -2.42 22.77
CA ARG A 537 -6.03 -3.11 24.05
C ARG A 537 -6.32 -2.16 25.21
N GLU A 538 -5.96 -0.88 25.06
CA GLU A 538 -6.17 0.18 26.05
C GLU A 538 -7.46 0.99 25.81
N LEU A 539 -8.26 0.64 24.79
CA LEU A 539 -9.46 1.41 24.45
C LEU A 539 -10.51 1.34 25.57
N PRO A 540 -11.21 2.46 25.85
CA PRO A 540 -12.32 2.45 26.80
C PRO A 540 -13.47 1.53 26.36
N PRO A 541 -14.26 0.97 27.30
CA PRO A 541 -15.48 0.25 26.97
C PRO A 541 -16.40 1.05 26.05
N GLY A 542 -17.05 0.37 25.11
CA GLY A 542 -17.94 0.98 24.13
C GLY A 542 -17.24 1.54 22.88
N HIS A 543 -15.91 1.57 22.84
CA HIS A 543 -15.19 1.89 21.61
C HIS A 543 -15.25 0.76 20.59
N ARG A 544 -15.24 1.15 19.31
CA ARG A 544 -15.09 0.24 18.18
C ARG A 544 -13.86 0.59 17.34
N ILE A 545 -13.53 -0.25 16.37
CA ILE A 545 -12.43 0.00 15.43
C ILE A 545 -13.02 0.34 14.05
N GLY A 546 -12.59 1.45 13.47
CA GLY A 546 -12.87 1.83 12.09
C GLY A 546 -11.64 1.64 11.21
N LEU A 547 -11.68 0.67 10.30
CA LEU A 547 -10.62 0.45 9.31
C LEU A 547 -10.90 1.31 8.07
N GLN A 548 -10.12 2.39 7.92
CA GLN A 548 -10.07 3.19 6.70
C GLN A 548 -9.03 2.60 5.76
N VAL A 549 -9.30 1.36 5.33
CA VAL A 549 -8.42 0.50 4.55
C VAL A 549 -9.25 -0.10 3.41
N CYS A 550 -8.84 0.12 2.15
CA CYS A 550 -9.58 -0.40 0.99
C CYS A 550 -9.80 -1.92 1.10
N TYR A 551 -10.99 -2.36 0.73
CA TYR A 551 -11.38 -3.77 0.72
C TYR A 551 -11.29 -4.49 2.08
N ALA A 552 -11.14 -3.78 3.22
CA ALA A 552 -10.97 -4.43 4.52
C ALA A 552 -12.14 -5.34 4.93
N ALA A 553 -13.34 -5.09 4.39
CA ALA A 553 -14.51 -5.92 4.58
C ALA A 553 -14.64 -7.09 3.60
N SER A 554 -13.77 -7.17 2.60
CA SER A 554 -13.83 -8.18 1.55
C SER A 554 -12.74 -9.23 1.76
N ALA A 555 -13.17 -10.46 1.98
CA ALA A 555 -12.27 -11.60 1.91
C ALA A 555 -11.74 -11.75 0.47
N GLY A 556 -10.56 -12.35 0.31
CA GLY A 556 -9.95 -12.51 -1.00
C GLY A 556 -8.56 -13.08 -0.94
N ASN A 557 -7.96 -13.28 -2.11
CA ASN A 557 -6.59 -13.72 -2.25
C ASN A 557 -5.75 -12.56 -2.78
N HIS A 558 -4.75 -12.15 -2.00
CA HIS A 558 -3.84 -11.05 -2.34
C HIS A 558 -3.00 -11.28 -3.61
N ARG A 559 -2.96 -12.52 -4.13
CA ARG A 559 -2.28 -12.84 -5.40
C ARG A 559 -3.15 -12.57 -6.62
N ASP A 560 -4.45 -12.41 -6.44
CA ASP A 560 -5.36 -12.11 -7.54
C ASP A 560 -5.28 -10.61 -7.87
N PRO A 561 -5.11 -10.21 -9.14
CA PRO A 561 -5.13 -8.81 -9.52
C PRO A 561 -6.47 -8.16 -9.13
N GLN A 562 -6.39 -7.05 -8.39
CA GLN A 562 -7.54 -6.20 -8.09
C GLN A 562 -7.30 -4.81 -8.67
N ARG A 563 -8.27 -4.33 -9.46
CA ARG A 563 -8.27 -2.99 -10.04
C ARG A 563 -9.44 -2.18 -9.49
N GLU A 564 -9.24 -0.87 -9.40
CA GLU A 564 -10.36 0.06 -9.26
C GLU A 564 -11.30 -0.08 -10.47
N GLY A 565 -12.59 0.16 -10.24
CA GLY A 565 -13.69 -0.06 -11.16
C GLY A 565 -14.17 -1.52 -11.21
N ARG A 566 -13.59 -2.43 -10.43
CA ARG A 566 -13.90 -3.87 -10.50
C ARG A 566 -14.44 -4.43 -9.19
N PRO A 567 -15.46 -5.31 -9.25
CA PRO A 567 -15.93 -5.99 -8.06
C PRO A 567 -14.85 -6.94 -7.53
N VAL A 568 -14.78 -7.08 -6.21
CA VAL A 568 -13.92 -8.09 -5.57
C VAL A 568 -14.38 -9.48 -5.99
N ARG A 569 -13.43 -10.33 -6.35
CA ARG A 569 -13.70 -11.74 -6.63
C ARG A 569 -14.21 -12.42 -5.36
N LEU A 570 -15.36 -13.08 -5.44
CA LEU A 570 -15.90 -13.86 -4.32
C LEU A 570 -14.91 -14.95 -3.90
N VAL A 571 -14.80 -15.22 -2.60
CA VAL A 571 -14.02 -16.35 -2.07
C VAL A 571 -14.72 -17.67 -2.33
N GLU A 572 -14.00 -18.79 -2.24
CA GLU A 572 -14.58 -20.10 -2.54
C GLU A 572 -15.55 -20.53 -1.44
N ASP A 573 -15.15 -20.37 -0.18
CA ASP A 573 -15.95 -20.72 0.97
C ASP A 573 -15.94 -19.57 2.00
N PRO A 574 -17.00 -18.73 2.04
CA PRO A 574 -17.07 -17.61 2.98
C PRO A 574 -17.24 -18.04 4.44
N LEU A 575 -17.44 -19.34 4.72
CA LEU A 575 -17.44 -19.89 6.08
C LEU A 575 -16.03 -20.24 6.56
N ASP A 576 -15.06 -20.35 5.67
CA ASP A 576 -13.65 -20.63 5.97
C ASP A 576 -12.79 -19.36 5.86
N GLU A 577 -12.97 -18.63 4.76
CA GLU A 577 -12.21 -17.42 4.43
C GLU A 577 -12.96 -16.15 4.86
N VAL A 578 -12.43 -15.42 5.84
CA VAL A 578 -13.03 -14.20 6.38
C VAL A 578 -12.19 -12.95 6.06
N SER A 579 -12.80 -11.78 6.19
CA SER A 579 -12.19 -10.50 5.84
C SER A 579 -11.22 -9.98 6.91
N LEU A 580 -10.42 -8.96 6.56
CA LEU A 580 -9.50 -8.29 7.48
C LEU A 580 -10.22 -7.73 8.72
N ILE A 581 -11.41 -7.15 8.55
CA ILE A 581 -12.22 -6.67 9.69
C ILE A 581 -12.61 -7.81 10.64
N GLN A 582 -12.91 -9.00 10.14
CA GLN A 582 -13.29 -10.14 11.00
C GLN A 582 -12.08 -10.66 11.78
N HIS A 583 -10.92 -10.78 11.13
CA HIS A 583 -9.68 -11.13 11.83
C HIS A 583 -9.30 -10.08 12.90
N THR A 584 -9.48 -8.80 12.59
CA THR A 584 -9.24 -7.71 13.55
C THR A 584 -10.19 -7.81 14.74
N ALA A 585 -11.49 -8.03 14.50
CA ALA A 585 -12.52 -8.15 15.55
C ALA A 585 -12.24 -9.34 16.48
N ASN A 586 -11.83 -10.47 15.91
CA ASN A 586 -11.52 -11.67 16.67
C ASN A 586 -10.37 -11.47 17.66
N VAL A 587 -9.35 -10.70 17.26
CA VAL A 587 -8.17 -10.42 18.08
C VAL A 587 -8.43 -9.31 19.10
N SER A 588 -9.06 -8.20 18.68
CA SER A 588 -9.32 -7.06 19.55
C SER A 588 -10.46 -7.31 20.55
N ARG A 589 -11.35 -8.25 20.22
CA ARG A 589 -12.64 -8.47 20.91
C ARG A 589 -13.55 -7.23 20.87
N LEU A 590 -13.36 -6.36 19.88
CA LEU A 590 -14.19 -5.18 19.62
C LEU A 590 -14.93 -5.32 18.30
N ASP A 591 -16.04 -4.63 18.16
CA ASP A 591 -16.70 -4.45 16.86
C ASP A 591 -15.76 -3.70 15.91
N VAL A 592 -15.75 -4.13 14.64
CA VAL A 592 -14.90 -3.54 13.60
C VAL A 592 -15.74 -3.22 12.38
N GLU A 593 -15.55 -2.02 11.83
CA GLU A 593 -16.17 -1.59 10.58
C GLU A 593 -15.13 -1.25 9.50
N GLY A 594 -15.47 -1.49 8.23
CA GLY A 594 -14.59 -1.20 7.10
C GLY A 594 -15.29 -1.33 5.74
N PRO A 595 -14.66 -0.85 4.65
CA PRO A 595 -15.26 -0.81 3.32
C PRO A 595 -15.13 -2.13 2.55
N THR A 596 -16.14 -2.46 1.74
CA THR A 596 -16.15 -3.62 0.83
C THR A 596 -15.41 -3.37 -0.49
N GLN A 597 -15.22 -2.10 -0.85
CA GLN A 597 -14.55 -1.65 -2.08
C GLN A 597 -13.48 -0.60 -1.74
N THR A 598 -13.01 0.13 -2.76
CA THR A 598 -12.17 1.31 -2.55
C THR A 598 -12.91 2.33 -1.70
N ALA A 599 -12.20 2.89 -0.73
CA ALA A 599 -12.67 4.00 0.07
C ALA A 599 -11.59 5.06 0.17
N GLY A 600 -12.01 6.28 0.45
CA GLY A 600 -11.10 7.41 0.58
C GLY A 600 -11.73 8.57 1.34
N LEU A 601 -10.96 9.63 1.44
CA LEU A 601 -11.41 10.90 2.00
C LEU A 601 -11.29 11.96 0.92
N ASP A 602 -12.29 12.83 0.87
CA ASP A 602 -12.25 14.12 0.17
C ASP A 602 -12.25 15.24 1.22
N ASP A 603 -12.11 16.50 0.81
CA ASP A 603 -12.04 17.66 1.71
C ASP A 603 -13.24 17.73 2.68
N ASP A 604 -14.44 17.39 2.22
CA ASP A 604 -15.69 17.52 3.00
C ASP A 604 -16.52 16.22 3.14
N SER A 605 -16.03 15.11 2.57
CA SER A 605 -16.80 13.87 2.41
C SER A 605 -16.00 12.60 2.67
N PHE A 606 -16.68 11.54 3.08
CA PHE A 606 -16.19 10.16 2.96
C PHE A 606 -16.50 9.65 1.55
N MET A 607 -15.57 8.95 0.90
CA MET A 607 -15.77 8.41 -0.43
C MET A 607 -15.84 6.90 -0.40
N LEU A 608 -16.74 6.34 -1.20
CA LEU A 608 -16.93 4.91 -1.35
C LEU A 608 -17.17 4.59 -2.82
N GLU A 609 -16.47 3.58 -3.32
CA GLU A 609 -16.55 3.20 -4.72
C GLU A 609 -17.74 2.26 -4.97
N ASP A 610 -18.58 2.63 -5.94
CA ASP A 610 -19.48 1.75 -6.66
C ASP A 610 -18.81 1.34 -7.98
N THR A 611 -18.84 0.06 -8.32
CA THR A 611 -18.28 -0.38 -9.61
C THR A 611 -19.18 0.10 -10.76
N PRO A 612 -18.62 0.51 -11.92
CA PRO A 612 -19.40 0.82 -13.13
C PRO A 612 -20.45 -0.23 -13.48
N GLY A 613 -20.12 -1.51 -13.26
CA GLY A 613 -20.99 -2.65 -13.50
C GLY A 613 -22.19 -2.79 -12.56
N GLY A 614 -22.34 -1.93 -11.55
CA GLY A 614 -23.51 -1.81 -10.69
C GLY A 614 -23.38 -2.46 -9.29
N VAL A 615 -22.19 -2.94 -8.91
CA VAL A 615 -21.94 -3.38 -7.53
C VAL A 615 -21.70 -2.17 -6.64
N VAL A 616 -22.57 -1.97 -5.65
CA VAL A 616 -22.54 -0.84 -4.70
C VAL A 616 -21.52 -1.12 -3.60
N GLY A 617 -20.62 -0.15 -3.35
CA GLY A 617 -19.69 -0.20 -2.23
C GLY A 617 -20.41 0.02 -0.89
N ARG A 618 -19.99 -0.67 0.16
CA ARG A 618 -20.59 -0.55 1.50
C ARG A 618 -19.51 -0.45 2.57
N VAL A 619 -19.82 0.23 3.67
CA VAL A 619 -19.11 0.04 4.95
C VAL A 619 -19.93 -0.95 5.75
N VAL A 620 -19.33 -2.06 6.14
CA VAL A 620 -19.99 -3.12 6.92
C VAL A 620 -19.33 -3.23 8.28
N ARG A 621 -20.10 -3.71 9.26
CA ARG A 621 -19.66 -3.96 10.63
C ARG A 621 -19.69 -5.44 10.92
N VAL A 622 -18.69 -5.91 11.65
CA VAL A 622 -18.62 -7.28 12.16
C VAL A 622 -18.39 -7.28 13.67
N ARG A 623 -18.94 -8.31 14.32
CA ARG A 623 -18.70 -8.61 15.74
C ARG A 623 -17.60 -9.67 15.86
N PRO A 624 -16.88 -9.74 16.99
CA PRO A 624 -15.97 -10.84 17.28
C PRO A 624 -16.67 -12.19 17.16
N GLU A 625 -15.98 -13.18 16.60
CA GLU A 625 -16.42 -14.57 16.64
C GLU A 625 -16.38 -15.12 18.08
N PRO A 626 -17.19 -16.13 18.41
CA PRO A 626 -17.16 -16.75 19.73
C PRO A 626 -15.74 -17.25 20.08
N THR A 627 -15.34 -17.09 21.33
CA THR A 627 -14.13 -17.69 21.90
C THR A 627 -14.24 -19.22 21.94
N GLU A 628 -13.13 -19.94 22.14
CA GLU A 628 -13.16 -21.41 22.26
C GLU A 628 -14.13 -21.88 23.36
N ALA A 629 -14.09 -21.26 24.54
CA ALA A 629 -15.03 -21.59 25.63
C ALA A 629 -16.49 -21.26 25.31
N GLU A 630 -16.75 -20.22 24.50
CA GLU A 630 -18.10 -19.94 24.01
C GLU A 630 -18.51 -20.96 22.96
N LEU A 631 -17.63 -21.35 22.03
CA LEU A 631 -17.88 -22.41 21.05
C LEU A 631 -18.20 -23.74 21.74
N ASP A 632 -17.55 -24.05 22.87
CA ASP A 632 -17.80 -25.26 23.64
C ASP A 632 -19.22 -25.28 24.22
N ARG A 633 -19.65 -24.17 24.80
CA ARG A 633 -21.04 -24.00 25.28
C ARG A 633 -22.04 -24.04 24.13
N LEU A 634 -21.70 -23.46 22.99
CA LEU A 634 -22.53 -23.49 21.79
C LEU A 634 -22.63 -24.90 21.21
N ALA A 635 -21.57 -25.71 21.26
CA ALA A 635 -21.59 -27.11 20.82
C ALA A 635 -22.61 -27.93 21.62
N VAL A 636 -22.62 -27.76 22.95
CA VAL A 636 -23.59 -28.41 23.84
C VAL A 636 -25.00 -27.89 23.61
N THR A 637 -25.15 -26.57 23.48
CA THR A 637 -26.45 -25.95 23.17
C THR A 637 -27.01 -26.44 21.84
N ALA A 638 -26.14 -26.66 20.85
CA ALA A 638 -26.46 -27.18 19.53
C ALA A 638 -26.78 -28.68 19.52
N GLY A 639 -26.40 -29.43 20.56
CA GLY A 639 -26.52 -30.88 20.61
C GLY A 639 -25.47 -31.61 19.76
N LEU A 640 -24.34 -30.96 19.44
CA LEU A 640 -23.23 -31.57 18.68
C LEU A 640 -22.20 -32.26 19.59
N HIS A 641 -22.28 -32.03 20.90
CA HIS A 641 -21.45 -32.65 21.92
C HIS A 641 -22.15 -32.57 23.28
N ASP A 642 -21.84 -33.46 24.22
CA ASP A 642 -22.59 -33.56 25.49
C ASP A 642 -21.98 -32.74 26.64
N ASP A 643 -20.66 -32.52 26.62
CA ASP A 643 -19.92 -31.93 27.75
C ASP A 643 -18.97 -30.80 27.29
N PRO A 644 -19.17 -29.56 27.76
CA PRO A 644 -18.38 -28.42 27.28
C PRO A 644 -16.87 -28.56 27.57
N ASP A 645 -16.47 -29.36 28.56
CA ASP A 645 -15.06 -29.51 28.93
C ASP A 645 -14.31 -30.51 28.03
N THR A 646 -15.02 -31.28 27.20
CA THR A 646 -14.44 -32.34 26.35
C THR A 646 -14.66 -32.14 24.85
N VAL A 647 -15.10 -30.94 24.44
CA VAL A 647 -15.36 -30.63 23.03
C VAL A 647 -14.04 -30.69 22.22
N PRO A 648 -13.98 -31.46 21.12
CA PRO A 648 -12.78 -31.55 20.30
C PRO A 648 -12.66 -30.37 19.32
N PRO A 649 -11.44 -30.01 18.84
CA PRO A 649 -11.22 -28.90 17.91
C PRO A 649 -12.07 -28.97 16.63
N GLU A 650 -12.33 -30.18 16.13
CA GLU A 650 -13.13 -30.41 14.93
C GLU A 650 -14.59 -29.98 15.15
N VAL A 651 -15.16 -30.26 16.33
CA VAL A 651 -16.52 -29.81 16.69
C VAL A 651 -16.55 -28.28 16.86
N ARG A 652 -15.53 -27.68 17.48
CA ARG A 652 -15.42 -26.21 17.57
C ARG A 652 -15.40 -25.56 16.18
N ALA A 653 -14.62 -26.12 15.26
CA ALA A 653 -14.53 -25.63 13.88
C ALA A 653 -15.89 -25.75 13.16
N THR A 654 -16.59 -26.88 13.33
CA THR A 654 -17.95 -27.06 12.80
C THR A 654 -18.91 -26.00 13.37
N VAL A 655 -18.98 -25.84 14.69
CA VAL A 655 -19.85 -24.84 15.33
C VAL A 655 -19.54 -23.43 14.83
N LEU A 656 -18.27 -23.06 14.68
CA LEU A 656 -17.89 -21.76 14.15
C LEU A 656 -18.40 -21.55 12.71
N ARG A 657 -18.32 -22.58 11.84
CA ARG A 657 -18.88 -22.53 10.49
C ARG A 657 -20.40 -22.33 10.51
N LEU A 658 -21.11 -22.99 11.42
CA LEU A 658 -22.56 -22.82 11.56
C LEU A 658 -22.92 -21.41 12.03
N VAL A 659 -22.17 -20.85 12.98
CA VAL A 659 -22.34 -19.46 13.43
C VAL A 659 -22.10 -18.48 12.28
N ARG A 660 -21.05 -18.67 11.49
CA ARG A 660 -20.77 -17.86 10.29
C ARG A 660 -21.91 -17.95 9.27
N ALA A 661 -22.44 -19.15 9.04
CA ALA A 661 -23.57 -19.34 8.13
C ALA A 661 -24.81 -18.58 8.59
N LEU A 662 -25.16 -18.67 9.88
CA LEU A 662 -26.27 -17.91 10.46
C LEU A 662 -26.07 -16.40 10.29
N ARG A 663 -24.85 -15.88 10.52
CA ARG A 663 -24.52 -14.46 10.31
C ARG A 663 -24.68 -14.03 8.85
N LEU A 664 -24.31 -14.87 7.88
CA LEU A 664 -24.45 -14.54 6.46
C LEU A 664 -25.92 -14.42 6.01
N VAL A 665 -26.82 -15.24 6.56
CA VAL A 665 -28.25 -15.24 6.18
C VAL A 665 -29.08 -14.26 7.01
N PHE A 666 -28.79 -14.12 8.30
CA PHE A 666 -29.63 -13.38 9.25
C PHE A 666 -28.97 -12.12 9.82
N ASP A 667 -27.79 -11.77 9.34
CA ASP A 667 -26.93 -10.71 9.91
C ASP A 667 -26.46 -11.04 11.35
N HIS A 668 -25.55 -10.25 11.90
CA HIS A 668 -25.02 -10.39 13.26
C HIS A 668 -26.09 -10.18 14.36
N ALA A 669 -27.21 -9.54 14.03
CA ALA A 669 -28.35 -9.36 14.93
C ALA A 669 -29.04 -10.68 15.30
N VAL A 670 -28.78 -11.77 14.57
CA VAL A 670 -29.25 -13.12 14.93
C VAL A 670 -28.77 -13.54 16.31
N GLU A 671 -27.68 -12.94 16.81
CA GLU A 671 -27.05 -13.28 18.09
C GLU A 671 -27.45 -12.33 19.22
N ASP A 672 -28.38 -11.40 19.00
CA ASP A 672 -28.78 -10.42 20.02
C ASP A 672 -29.47 -11.05 21.24
N ASP A 673 -30.09 -12.21 21.07
CA ASP A 673 -30.63 -13.05 22.15
C ASP A 673 -29.76 -14.29 22.44
N ARG A 674 -28.47 -14.23 22.08
CA ARG A 674 -27.50 -15.25 22.48
C ARG A 674 -27.51 -15.39 24.01
N TRP A 675 -27.51 -16.65 24.47
CA TRP A 675 -27.63 -17.03 25.89
C TRP A 675 -29.00 -16.84 26.53
N VAL A 676 -30.04 -16.49 25.77
CA VAL A 676 -31.43 -16.54 26.24
C VAL A 676 -31.98 -17.95 26.00
N PRO A 677 -32.31 -18.72 27.05
CA PRO A 677 -32.85 -20.08 26.89
C PRO A 677 -34.13 -20.07 26.05
N GLY A 678 -34.18 -20.89 25.01
CA GLY A 678 -35.29 -20.96 24.06
C GLY A 678 -35.42 -19.74 23.14
N GLY A 679 -34.42 -18.84 23.13
CA GLY A 679 -34.34 -17.68 22.25
C GLY A 679 -34.24 -18.05 20.77
N ARG A 680 -34.35 -17.03 19.91
CA ARG A 680 -34.29 -17.19 18.45
C ARG A 680 -32.93 -17.70 18.01
N TYR A 681 -31.85 -17.21 18.60
CA TYR A 681 -30.51 -17.70 18.31
C TYR A 681 -30.35 -19.19 18.64
N GLU A 682 -30.76 -19.61 19.84
CA GLU A 682 -30.67 -21.02 20.25
C GLU A 682 -31.47 -21.93 19.31
N ARG A 683 -32.70 -21.52 18.92
CA ARG A 683 -33.50 -22.27 17.96
C ARG A 683 -32.82 -22.38 16.59
N ALA A 684 -32.27 -21.29 16.08
CA ALA A 684 -31.55 -21.28 14.81
C ALA A 684 -30.29 -22.14 14.87
N LEU A 685 -29.52 -22.05 15.94
CA LEU A 685 -28.31 -22.85 16.18
C LEU A 685 -28.64 -24.35 16.22
N LYS A 686 -29.66 -24.76 16.98
CA LYS A 686 -30.11 -26.16 17.01
C LYS A 686 -30.60 -26.65 15.66
N GLY A 687 -31.31 -25.81 14.90
CA GLY A 687 -31.79 -26.18 13.57
C GLY A 687 -30.66 -26.37 12.56
N ILE A 688 -29.67 -25.47 12.54
CA ILE A 688 -28.52 -25.60 11.64
C ILE A 688 -27.58 -26.73 12.07
N ALA A 689 -27.48 -27.01 13.37
CA ALA A 689 -26.77 -28.18 13.89
C ALA A 689 -27.47 -29.50 13.55
N ALA A 690 -28.81 -29.53 13.57
CA ALA A 690 -29.57 -30.68 13.08
C ALA A 690 -29.30 -30.91 11.59
N LEU A 691 -29.24 -29.84 10.78
CA LEU A 691 -28.87 -29.97 9.36
C LEU A 691 -27.44 -30.50 9.18
N GLU A 692 -26.49 -30.03 9.99
CA GLU A 692 -25.13 -30.58 10.02
C GLU A 692 -25.10 -32.05 10.44
N THR A 693 -25.94 -32.46 11.38
CA THR A 693 -26.08 -33.86 11.81
C THR A 693 -26.56 -34.74 10.65
N LEU A 694 -27.58 -34.29 9.90
CA LEU A 694 -28.05 -35.00 8.70
C LEU A 694 -26.95 -35.18 7.64
N ARG A 695 -26.11 -34.16 7.44
CA ARG A 695 -24.95 -34.21 6.54
C ARG A 695 -23.85 -35.14 7.07
N ALA A 696 -23.54 -35.07 8.36
CA ALA A 696 -22.50 -35.88 8.99
C ALA A 696 -22.86 -37.37 9.05
N ASN A 697 -24.14 -37.68 9.25
CA ASN A 697 -24.67 -39.05 9.18
C ASN A 697 -24.59 -39.65 7.78
N ASP A 698 -24.51 -38.82 6.75
CA ASP A 698 -24.42 -39.23 5.35
C ASP A 698 -22.96 -39.63 4.97
N PRO A 699 -22.69 -40.91 4.66
CA PRO A 699 -21.32 -41.37 4.39
C PRO A 699 -20.67 -40.73 3.17
N GLY A 700 -21.47 -40.36 2.16
CA GLY A 700 -21.00 -39.72 0.94
C GLY A 700 -20.69 -38.25 1.18
N LEU A 701 -21.65 -37.51 1.75
CA LEU A 701 -21.47 -36.08 1.99
C LEU A 701 -20.35 -35.79 2.99
N ARG A 702 -20.25 -36.58 4.06
CA ARG A 702 -19.17 -36.40 5.06
C ARG A 702 -17.77 -36.55 4.48
N ARG A 703 -17.63 -37.31 3.39
CA ARG A 703 -16.36 -37.53 2.67
C ARG A 703 -16.01 -36.35 1.76
N PHE A 704 -16.99 -35.78 1.07
CA PHE A 704 -16.73 -34.83 -0.01
C PHE A 704 -16.79 -33.36 0.42
N THR A 705 -17.55 -33.01 1.45
CA THR A 705 -17.76 -31.60 1.77
C THR A 705 -18.06 -31.35 3.25
N PRO A 706 -17.48 -30.32 3.89
CA PRO A 706 -17.96 -29.83 5.18
C PRO A 706 -19.31 -29.12 5.01
N PHE A 707 -19.93 -28.67 6.11
CA PHE A 707 -21.09 -27.78 6.02
C PHE A 707 -20.72 -26.51 5.24
N ARG A 708 -21.42 -26.20 4.13
CA ARG A 708 -21.17 -25.01 3.30
C ARG A 708 -22.46 -24.27 2.98
N MET A 709 -22.35 -23.02 2.53
CA MET A 709 -23.52 -22.23 2.11
C MET A 709 -24.25 -22.88 0.93
N GLU A 710 -23.55 -23.53 0.01
CA GLU A 710 -24.16 -24.23 -1.11
C GLU A 710 -25.16 -25.31 -0.65
N LEU A 711 -24.87 -26.00 0.46
CA LEU A 711 -25.80 -26.97 1.04
C LEU A 711 -27.10 -26.31 1.48
N TRP A 712 -26.98 -25.27 2.31
CA TRP A 712 -28.16 -24.65 2.89
C TRP A 712 -28.97 -23.89 1.82
N THR A 713 -28.30 -23.23 0.88
CA THR A 713 -28.93 -22.55 -0.26
C THR A 713 -29.60 -23.53 -1.22
N PHE A 714 -28.99 -24.70 -1.50
CA PHE A 714 -29.63 -25.76 -2.30
C PHE A 714 -30.98 -26.18 -1.70
N LEU A 715 -31.02 -26.38 -0.39
CA LEU A 715 -32.26 -26.73 0.33
C LEU A 715 -33.26 -25.57 0.37
N ALA A 716 -32.78 -24.36 0.65
CA ALA A 716 -33.65 -23.18 0.73
C ALA A 716 -34.30 -22.87 -0.62
N ARG A 717 -33.61 -23.10 -1.75
CA ARG A 717 -34.18 -22.94 -3.10
C ARG A 717 -35.35 -23.87 -3.37
N ARG A 718 -35.33 -25.08 -2.83
CA ARG A 718 -36.42 -26.04 -2.97
C ARG A 718 -37.68 -25.63 -2.22
N VAL A 719 -37.54 -24.75 -1.22
CA VAL A 719 -38.65 -24.18 -0.44
C VAL A 719 -39.10 -22.82 -0.99
N GLY A 720 -38.14 -21.94 -1.32
CA GLY A 720 -38.37 -20.52 -1.63
C GLY A 720 -38.10 -20.09 -3.07
N GLY A 721 -37.81 -21.02 -3.99
CA GLY A 721 -37.44 -20.73 -5.37
C GLY A 721 -35.99 -20.23 -5.53
N ASP A 722 -35.63 -19.76 -6.73
CA ASP A 722 -34.23 -19.51 -7.12
C ASP A 722 -33.47 -18.47 -6.30
N ALA A 723 -34.20 -17.51 -5.72
CA ALA A 723 -33.70 -16.45 -4.86
C ALA A 723 -34.36 -16.55 -3.46
N PRO A 724 -33.98 -17.55 -2.64
CA PRO A 724 -34.65 -17.81 -1.39
C PRO A 724 -34.41 -16.65 -0.41
N GLY A 725 -35.49 -16.13 0.19
CA GLY A 725 -35.43 -15.16 1.28
C GLY A 725 -35.09 -15.83 2.62
N PRO A 726 -34.81 -15.03 3.69
CA PRO A 726 -34.45 -15.56 5.01
C PRO A 726 -35.46 -16.56 5.60
N ASP A 727 -36.74 -16.45 5.27
CA ASP A 727 -37.78 -17.38 5.75
C ASP A 727 -37.59 -18.79 5.20
N ALA A 728 -37.27 -18.94 3.90
CA ALA A 728 -37.01 -20.26 3.31
C ALA A 728 -35.80 -20.94 3.98
N TYR A 729 -34.77 -20.17 4.35
CA TYR A 729 -33.64 -20.68 5.12
C TYR A 729 -34.07 -21.15 6.52
N ARG A 730 -34.96 -20.42 7.22
CA ARG A 730 -35.51 -20.81 8.53
C ARG A 730 -36.35 -22.09 8.44
N ASP A 731 -37.17 -22.21 7.40
CA ASP A 731 -38.02 -23.38 7.19
C ASP A 731 -37.19 -24.66 7.05
N VAL A 732 -36.05 -24.59 6.35
CA VAL A 732 -35.08 -25.70 6.28
C VAL A 732 -34.55 -26.08 7.67
N LEU A 733 -34.21 -25.10 8.50
CA LEU A 733 -33.70 -25.35 9.85
C LEU A 733 -34.76 -26.01 10.75
N ASP A 734 -36.01 -25.56 10.66
CA ASP A 734 -37.12 -26.14 11.41
C ASP A 734 -37.44 -27.57 10.95
N ALA A 735 -37.40 -27.83 9.63
CA ALA A 735 -37.58 -29.18 9.08
C ALA A 735 -36.46 -30.14 9.54
N ALA A 736 -35.20 -29.70 9.46
CA ALA A 736 -34.06 -30.51 9.90
C ALA A 736 -34.16 -30.86 11.40
N ARG A 737 -34.50 -29.88 12.24
CA ARG A 737 -34.70 -30.09 13.69
C ARG A 737 -35.82 -31.08 13.98
N GLN A 738 -36.97 -30.96 13.30
CA GLN A 738 -38.09 -31.88 13.46
C GLN A 738 -37.71 -33.31 13.06
N LEU A 739 -36.96 -33.47 11.97
CA LEU A 739 -36.52 -34.78 11.49
C LEU A 739 -35.56 -35.45 12.47
N VAL A 740 -34.48 -34.77 12.86
CA VAL A 740 -33.47 -35.34 13.79
C VAL A 740 -34.10 -35.67 15.15
N ALA A 741 -35.06 -34.85 15.63
CA ALA A 741 -35.77 -35.14 16.88
C ALA A 741 -36.62 -36.42 16.82
N GLN A 742 -37.14 -36.79 15.65
CA GLN A 742 -37.93 -38.00 15.45
C GLN A 742 -37.05 -39.21 15.09
N ARG A 743 -35.96 -38.98 14.34
CA ARG A 743 -35.07 -40.01 13.79
C ARG A 743 -33.62 -39.50 13.81
N PRO A 744 -32.87 -39.75 14.89
CA PRO A 744 -31.51 -39.24 15.05
C PRO A 744 -30.52 -39.72 13.99
N ASP A 745 -30.69 -40.94 13.49
CA ASP A 745 -29.81 -41.57 12.50
C ASP A 745 -30.18 -41.24 11.04
N SER A 746 -31.10 -40.29 10.81
CA SER A 746 -31.47 -39.88 9.46
C SER A 746 -30.28 -39.25 8.72
N THR A 747 -30.19 -39.54 7.43
CA THR A 747 -29.19 -38.97 6.52
C THR A 747 -29.85 -37.94 5.61
N LEU A 748 -29.07 -36.97 5.15
CA LEU A 748 -29.57 -35.93 4.25
C LEU A 748 -29.96 -36.50 2.87
N SER A 749 -29.15 -37.40 2.28
CA SER A 749 -29.51 -38.06 1.01
C SER A 749 -30.75 -38.95 1.15
N GLY A 750 -30.97 -39.57 2.30
CA GLY A 750 -32.18 -40.36 2.56
C GLY A 750 -33.46 -39.53 2.63
N MET A 751 -33.36 -38.26 3.01
CA MET A 751 -34.47 -37.30 2.98
C MET A 751 -34.78 -36.83 1.55
N LEU A 752 -33.78 -36.83 0.67
CA LEU A 752 -33.82 -36.24 -0.66
C LEU A 752 -33.36 -37.23 -1.73
N PRO A 753 -34.04 -38.39 -1.87
CA PRO A 753 -33.72 -39.33 -2.94
C PRO A 753 -33.94 -38.68 -4.30
N ASP A 754 -33.20 -39.15 -5.31
CA ASP A 754 -33.33 -38.73 -6.71
C ASP A 754 -33.15 -37.21 -6.86
N THR A 755 -32.03 -36.69 -6.35
CA THR A 755 -31.66 -35.28 -6.50
C THR A 755 -30.24 -35.13 -7.05
N ALA A 756 -29.90 -33.92 -7.51
CA ALA A 756 -28.55 -33.59 -7.92
C ALA A 756 -27.50 -33.83 -6.82
N LEU A 757 -27.91 -33.76 -5.55
CA LEU A 757 -27.08 -34.08 -4.40
C LEU A 757 -26.70 -35.57 -4.37
N THR A 758 -27.69 -36.46 -4.49
CA THR A 758 -27.45 -37.91 -4.47
C THR A 758 -26.71 -38.36 -5.71
N TYR A 759 -27.03 -37.78 -6.88
CA TYR A 759 -26.29 -38.00 -8.13
C TYR A 759 -24.79 -37.70 -7.96
N ALA A 760 -24.44 -36.53 -7.40
CA ALA A 760 -23.04 -36.16 -7.23
C ALA A 760 -22.30 -37.06 -6.23
N VAL A 761 -22.99 -37.55 -5.18
CA VAL A 761 -22.43 -38.52 -4.25
C VAL A 761 -22.11 -39.84 -4.95
N ASP A 762 -23.04 -40.34 -5.76
CA ASP A 762 -22.89 -41.63 -6.46
C ASP A 762 -21.75 -41.56 -7.50
N GLU A 763 -21.75 -40.53 -8.35
CA GLU A 763 -20.73 -40.33 -9.39
C GLU A 763 -19.32 -40.18 -8.81
N LEU A 764 -19.13 -39.32 -7.80
CA LEU A 764 -17.81 -39.12 -7.20
C LEU A 764 -17.36 -40.28 -6.30
N SER A 765 -18.28 -41.16 -5.88
CA SER A 765 -17.95 -42.39 -5.15
C SER A 765 -17.57 -43.54 -6.10
N GLY A 766 -17.91 -43.43 -7.39
CA GLY A 766 -17.58 -44.41 -8.42
C GLY A 766 -16.08 -44.50 -8.73
N THR A 767 -15.71 -45.48 -9.55
CA THR A 767 -14.29 -45.77 -9.89
C THR A 767 -13.59 -44.65 -10.64
N GLN A 768 -14.34 -43.75 -11.29
CA GLN A 768 -13.82 -42.58 -12.03
C GLN A 768 -13.93 -41.26 -11.23
N GLY A 769 -14.39 -41.31 -9.97
CA GLY A 769 -14.70 -40.11 -9.19
C GLY A 769 -13.51 -39.15 -9.00
N GLU A 770 -12.29 -39.66 -8.86
CA GLU A 770 -11.09 -38.81 -8.77
C GLU A 770 -10.80 -38.07 -10.07
N GLU A 771 -10.98 -38.74 -11.22
CA GLU A 771 -10.79 -38.14 -12.54
C GLU A 771 -11.85 -37.07 -12.83
N LEU A 772 -13.12 -37.36 -12.49
CA LEU A 772 -14.21 -36.40 -12.57
C LEU A 772 -13.96 -35.16 -11.70
N ALA A 773 -13.52 -35.38 -10.45
CA ALA A 773 -13.22 -34.28 -9.55
C ALA A 773 -12.07 -33.42 -10.11
N ARG A 774 -11.05 -34.05 -10.69
CA ARG A 774 -9.91 -33.39 -11.32
C ARG A 774 -10.31 -32.58 -12.57
N ASP A 775 -11.15 -33.14 -13.43
CA ASP A 775 -11.69 -32.47 -14.62
C ASP A 775 -12.52 -31.23 -14.23
N ALA A 776 -13.45 -31.39 -13.28
CA ALA A 776 -14.31 -30.33 -12.80
C ALA A 776 -13.52 -29.07 -12.39
N VAL A 777 -12.44 -29.24 -11.61
CA VAL A 777 -11.60 -28.12 -11.16
C VAL A 777 -10.46 -27.76 -12.12
N GLY A 778 -10.26 -28.53 -13.21
CA GLY A 778 -9.24 -28.29 -14.21
C GLY A 778 -7.80 -28.45 -13.73
N LEU A 779 -7.55 -29.39 -12.82
CA LEU A 779 -6.19 -29.66 -12.33
C LEU A 779 -5.50 -30.74 -13.19
N PRO A 780 -4.29 -30.52 -13.71
CA PRO A 780 -3.59 -31.57 -14.45
C PRO A 780 -2.93 -32.58 -13.48
N GLU A 781 -2.72 -33.81 -13.94
CA GLU A 781 -1.75 -34.69 -13.28
C GLU A 781 -0.32 -34.09 -13.39
N PRO A 782 0.53 -34.20 -12.36
CA PRO A 782 0.39 -34.99 -11.13
C PRO A 782 -0.10 -34.18 -9.90
N VAL A 783 -0.88 -33.12 -10.08
CA VAL A 783 -1.34 -32.28 -8.95
C VAL A 783 -2.32 -33.07 -8.07
N THR A 784 -2.00 -33.21 -6.78
CA THR A 784 -2.84 -33.89 -5.79
C THR A 784 -4.09 -33.06 -5.47
N LEU A 785 -5.26 -33.68 -5.50
CA LEU A 785 -6.52 -33.07 -5.07
C LEU A 785 -6.50 -32.87 -3.55
N ARG A 786 -6.76 -31.63 -3.11
CA ARG A 786 -6.93 -31.33 -1.68
C ARG A 786 -8.41 -31.40 -1.31
N PRO A 787 -8.77 -31.52 -0.02
CA PRO A 787 -10.17 -31.55 0.43
C PRO A 787 -11.03 -30.41 -0.13
N LYS A 788 -10.49 -29.19 -0.23
CA LYS A 788 -11.19 -28.06 -0.85
C LYS A 788 -11.42 -28.21 -2.35
N ASP A 789 -10.47 -28.80 -3.07
CA ASP A 789 -10.62 -29.05 -4.50
C ASP A 789 -11.71 -30.12 -4.73
N ILE A 790 -11.80 -31.12 -3.84
CA ILE A 790 -12.87 -32.13 -3.82
C ILE A 790 -14.22 -31.48 -3.50
N ALA A 791 -14.31 -30.64 -2.46
CA ALA A 791 -15.55 -29.95 -2.10
C ALA A 791 -16.04 -29.02 -3.22
N ARG A 792 -15.11 -28.32 -3.89
CA ARG A 792 -15.42 -27.48 -5.05
C ARG A 792 -15.94 -28.30 -6.22
N ALA A 793 -15.31 -29.43 -6.52
CA ALA A 793 -15.77 -30.35 -7.56
C ALA A 793 -17.17 -30.91 -7.23
N PHE A 794 -17.39 -31.33 -5.99
CA PHE A 794 -18.67 -31.84 -5.52
C PHE A 794 -19.79 -30.81 -5.71
N TRP A 795 -19.63 -29.59 -5.20
CA TRP A 795 -20.68 -28.56 -5.33
C TRP A 795 -20.85 -28.06 -6.77
N ALA A 796 -19.79 -28.08 -7.58
CA ALA A 796 -19.91 -27.81 -9.00
C ALA A 796 -20.71 -28.90 -9.73
N MET A 797 -20.50 -30.17 -9.37
CA MET A 797 -21.28 -31.29 -9.90
C MET A 797 -22.75 -31.17 -9.51
N VAL A 798 -23.05 -30.91 -8.23
CA VAL A 798 -24.42 -30.67 -7.75
C VAL A 798 -25.07 -29.52 -8.53
N ALA A 799 -24.38 -28.38 -8.70
CA ALA A 799 -24.95 -27.22 -9.39
C ALA A 799 -25.21 -27.47 -10.89
N GLY A 800 -24.25 -28.08 -11.60
CA GLY A 800 -24.41 -28.37 -13.03
C GLY A 800 -25.50 -29.40 -13.30
N VAL A 801 -25.57 -30.45 -12.48
CA VAL A 801 -26.58 -31.50 -12.56
C VAL A 801 -27.97 -30.97 -12.19
N ASP A 802 -28.08 -30.17 -11.12
CA ASP A 802 -29.34 -29.56 -10.71
C ASP A 802 -29.92 -28.69 -11.82
N LEU A 803 -29.08 -27.84 -12.43
CA LEU A 803 -29.48 -27.01 -13.55
C LEU A 803 -29.93 -27.86 -14.75
N VAL A 804 -29.07 -28.74 -15.25
CA VAL A 804 -29.31 -29.37 -16.55
C VAL A 804 -30.31 -30.52 -16.45
N LEU A 805 -30.16 -31.42 -15.48
CA LEU A 805 -30.92 -32.67 -15.44
C LEU A 805 -32.21 -32.57 -14.62
N TYR A 806 -32.28 -31.67 -13.63
CA TYR A 806 -33.42 -31.61 -12.70
C TYR A 806 -34.33 -30.39 -12.88
N ARG A 807 -33.82 -29.31 -13.48
CA ARG A 807 -34.59 -28.07 -13.63
C ARG A 807 -35.03 -27.77 -15.05
N LEU A 808 -34.25 -28.17 -16.04
CA LEU A 808 -34.55 -27.91 -17.45
C LEU A 808 -35.31 -29.10 -18.05
N GLU A 809 -36.37 -28.78 -18.77
CA GLU A 809 -37.07 -29.75 -19.61
C GLU A 809 -36.21 -30.13 -20.83
N ALA A 810 -36.47 -31.28 -21.46
CA ALA A 810 -35.65 -31.78 -22.58
C ALA A 810 -35.48 -30.77 -23.72
N ALA A 811 -36.54 -30.01 -24.07
CA ALA A 811 -36.48 -28.97 -25.10
C ALA A 811 -35.60 -27.76 -24.68
N GLU A 812 -35.59 -27.45 -23.38
CA GLU A 812 -34.78 -26.36 -22.84
C GLU A 812 -33.31 -26.78 -22.73
N GLN A 813 -33.05 -28.05 -22.37
CA GLN A 813 -31.71 -28.65 -22.42
C GLN A 813 -31.12 -28.56 -23.83
N GLU A 814 -31.86 -28.99 -24.85
CA GLU A 814 -31.42 -28.90 -26.24
C GLU A 814 -31.20 -27.44 -26.66
N SER A 815 -32.13 -26.54 -26.33
CA SER A 815 -32.01 -25.12 -26.68
C SER A 815 -30.80 -24.45 -26.02
N LEU A 816 -30.54 -24.73 -24.74
CA LEU A 816 -29.37 -24.24 -24.03
C LEU A 816 -28.09 -24.89 -24.57
N GLY A 817 -28.09 -26.20 -24.76
CA GLY A 817 -26.95 -27.00 -25.19
C GLY A 817 -26.46 -26.60 -26.57
N ARG A 818 -27.35 -26.51 -27.56
CA ARG A 818 -26.98 -26.05 -28.91
C ARG A 818 -26.31 -24.68 -28.90
N ARG A 819 -26.81 -23.75 -28.07
CA ARG A 819 -26.22 -22.42 -27.90
C ARG A 819 -24.86 -22.48 -27.21
N ALA A 820 -24.79 -23.09 -26.02
CA ALA A 820 -23.57 -23.11 -25.21
C ALA A 820 -22.43 -23.92 -25.85
N LEU A 821 -22.74 -25.08 -26.42
CA LEU A 821 -21.79 -25.97 -27.10
C LEU A 821 -21.52 -25.58 -28.55
N HIS A 822 -22.17 -24.51 -29.04
CA HIS A 822 -21.98 -23.98 -30.39
C HIS A 822 -22.15 -25.05 -31.47
N LEU A 823 -23.26 -25.79 -31.37
CA LEU A 823 -23.63 -26.84 -32.31
C LEU A 823 -24.40 -26.24 -33.49
N ALA A 824 -24.28 -26.85 -34.66
CA ALA A 824 -25.11 -26.50 -35.80
C ALA A 824 -26.55 -27.00 -35.60
N ASP A 825 -27.52 -26.34 -36.25
CA ASP A 825 -28.93 -26.76 -36.21
C ASP A 825 -29.14 -28.19 -36.75
N THR A 826 -28.20 -28.67 -37.57
CA THR A 826 -28.22 -30.01 -38.17
C THR A 826 -27.59 -31.10 -37.30
N ASP A 827 -26.88 -30.74 -36.23
CA ASP A 827 -26.22 -31.72 -35.36
C ASP A 827 -27.28 -32.50 -34.56
N ALA A 828 -27.07 -33.81 -34.39
CA ALA A 828 -27.97 -34.64 -33.59
C ALA A 828 -27.90 -34.24 -32.11
N TRP A 829 -29.05 -34.15 -31.45
CA TRP A 829 -29.14 -33.98 -30.00
C TRP A 829 -29.43 -35.33 -29.34
N ASP A 830 -28.52 -35.81 -28.51
CA ASP A 830 -28.60 -37.09 -27.81
C ASP A 830 -28.19 -36.98 -26.34
N GLU A 831 -28.17 -38.12 -25.63
CA GLU A 831 -27.75 -38.20 -24.23
C GLU A 831 -26.28 -37.77 -24.03
N GLY A 832 -25.41 -37.99 -25.04
CA GLY A 832 -24.02 -37.55 -25.01
C GLY A 832 -23.90 -36.03 -25.01
N MET A 833 -24.66 -35.33 -25.85
CA MET A 833 -24.69 -33.86 -25.87
C MET A 833 -25.27 -33.28 -24.58
N THR A 834 -26.22 -33.98 -23.96
CA THR A 834 -26.76 -33.61 -22.64
C THR A 834 -25.69 -33.73 -21.56
N ALA A 835 -24.88 -34.80 -21.60
CA ALA A 835 -23.73 -34.96 -20.71
C ALA A 835 -22.66 -33.88 -20.93
N ASP A 836 -22.33 -33.56 -22.18
CA ASP A 836 -21.36 -32.50 -22.51
C ASP A 836 -21.80 -31.12 -21.98
N LEU A 837 -23.08 -30.78 -22.11
CA LEU A 837 -23.66 -29.57 -21.53
C LEU A 837 -23.55 -29.59 -19.99
N THR A 838 -23.87 -30.71 -19.37
CA THR A 838 -23.80 -30.89 -17.91
C THR A 838 -22.38 -30.66 -17.42
N PHE A 839 -21.38 -31.33 -18.01
CA PHE A 839 -19.98 -31.19 -17.59
C PHE A 839 -19.37 -29.83 -17.94
N LEU A 840 -19.83 -29.16 -19.00
CA LEU A 840 -19.49 -27.76 -19.24
C LEU A 840 -20.00 -26.87 -18.09
N ALA A 841 -21.24 -27.07 -17.62
CA ALA A 841 -21.79 -26.34 -16.48
C ALA A 841 -21.03 -26.65 -15.17
N VAL A 842 -20.64 -27.91 -14.95
CA VAL A 842 -19.79 -28.29 -13.81
C VAL A 842 -18.46 -27.52 -13.85
N ARG A 843 -17.74 -27.56 -14.97
CA ARG A 843 -16.45 -26.87 -15.13
C ARG A 843 -16.57 -25.34 -15.07
N ALA A 844 -17.70 -24.77 -15.53
CA ALA A 844 -18.04 -23.35 -15.37
C ALA A 844 -18.20 -22.99 -13.89
N HIS A 845 -19.06 -23.70 -13.18
CA HIS A 845 -19.38 -23.44 -11.79
C HIS A 845 -18.17 -23.61 -10.87
N ALA A 846 -17.35 -24.64 -11.10
CA ALA A 846 -16.08 -24.84 -10.39
C ALA A 846 -15.11 -23.66 -10.54
N ARG A 847 -15.28 -22.84 -11.59
CA ARG A 847 -14.49 -21.63 -11.85
C ARG A 847 -15.27 -20.35 -11.52
N ARG A 848 -16.41 -20.47 -10.81
CA ARG A 848 -17.30 -19.39 -10.38
C ARG A 848 -17.85 -18.56 -11.54
N ILE A 849 -18.09 -19.22 -12.67
CA ILE A 849 -18.86 -18.65 -13.78
C ILE A 849 -20.34 -18.89 -13.50
N ASP A 850 -21.17 -17.88 -13.73
CA ASP A 850 -22.62 -18.01 -13.58
C ASP A 850 -23.17 -18.94 -14.66
N ILE A 851 -23.59 -20.14 -14.25
CA ILE A 851 -24.14 -21.16 -15.15
C ILE A 851 -25.59 -20.90 -15.53
N THR A 852 -26.27 -19.97 -14.84
CA THR A 852 -27.66 -19.60 -15.15
C THR A 852 -27.75 -18.57 -16.26
N ASP A 853 -26.65 -17.86 -16.54
CA ASP A 853 -26.52 -17.01 -17.72
C ASP A 853 -26.01 -17.85 -18.91
N PRO A 854 -26.85 -18.08 -19.95
CA PRO A 854 -26.46 -18.88 -21.10
C PRO A 854 -25.27 -18.29 -21.86
N HIS A 855 -25.07 -16.97 -21.81
CA HIS A 855 -23.95 -16.31 -22.48
C HIS A 855 -22.62 -16.52 -21.74
N GLN A 856 -22.64 -16.56 -20.41
CA GLN A 856 -21.47 -16.91 -19.58
C GLN A 856 -21.06 -18.37 -19.79
N LEU A 857 -22.04 -19.28 -19.89
CA LEU A 857 -21.78 -20.69 -20.17
C LEU A 857 -21.20 -20.90 -21.58
N ALA A 858 -21.77 -20.25 -22.59
CA ALA A 858 -21.26 -20.29 -23.96
C ALA A 858 -19.83 -19.69 -24.07
N ALA A 859 -19.61 -18.53 -23.45
CA ALA A 859 -18.29 -17.91 -23.38
C ALA A 859 -17.25 -18.80 -22.66
N HIS A 860 -17.66 -19.55 -21.63
CA HIS A 860 -16.78 -20.54 -21.02
C HIS A 860 -16.36 -21.61 -22.03
N HIS A 861 -17.29 -22.13 -22.82
CA HIS A 861 -16.97 -23.14 -23.81
C HIS A 861 -16.02 -22.61 -24.90
N LEU A 862 -16.16 -21.35 -25.34
CA LEU A 862 -15.16 -20.70 -26.20
C LEU A 862 -13.78 -20.60 -25.54
N ARG A 863 -13.74 -20.33 -24.22
CA ARG A 863 -12.49 -20.40 -23.45
C ARG A 863 -11.89 -21.81 -23.46
N GLU A 864 -12.67 -22.87 -23.31
CA GLU A 864 -12.19 -24.27 -23.38
C GLU A 864 -11.63 -24.60 -24.76
N ARG A 865 -12.25 -24.08 -25.82
CA ARG A 865 -11.75 -24.14 -27.21
C ARG A 865 -10.52 -23.25 -27.48
N GLY A 866 -10.01 -22.55 -26.47
CA GLY A 866 -8.76 -21.79 -26.57
C GLY A 866 -8.90 -20.35 -27.05
N ALA A 867 -10.10 -19.75 -26.98
CA ALA A 867 -10.30 -18.33 -27.35
C ALA A 867 -9.35 -17.37 -26.64
N LEU A 868 -9.14 -17.57 -25.33
CA LEU A 868 -8.25 -16.71 -24.53
C LEU A 868 -6.75 -16.99 -24.76
N ARG A 869 -6.40 -17.97 -25.59
CA ARG A 869 -5.02 -18.20 -26.07
C ARG A 869 -4.71 -17.43 -27.36
N GLN A 870 -5.73 -16.87 -28.02
CA GLN A 870 -5.56 -16.10 -29.26
C GLN A 870 -5.20 -14.64 -28.95
N ILE A 871 -4.04 -14.47 -28.30
CA ILE A 871 -3.55 -13.16 -27.85
C ILE A 871 -2.98 -12.42 -29.05
N LEU A 872 -3.36 -11.15 -29.18
CA LEU A 872 -2.73 -10.22 -30.10
C LEU A 872 -1.53 -9.56 -29.41
N THR A 873 -0.39 -9.47 -30.08
CA THR A 873 0.82 -8.81 -29.58
C THR A 873 1.28 -7.70 -30.51
N ASP A 874 1.94 -6.67 -30.02
CA ASP A 874 2.64 -5.67 -30.86
C ASP A 874 4.07 -6.09 -31.26
N GLY A 875 4.40 -7.36 -31.08
CA GLY A 875 5.75 -7.91 -31.23
C GLY A 875 6.56 -7.96 -29.93
N THR A 876 6.14 -7.27 -28.87
CA THR A 876 6.82 -7.27 -27.57
C THR A 876 5.91 -7.58 -26.39
N SER A 877 4.66 -7.16 -26.44
CA SER A 877 3.69 -7.26 -25.35
C SER A 877 2.30 -7.64 -25.85
N PRO A 878 1.48 -8.32 -25.02
CA PRO A 878 0.05 -8.51 -25.30
C PRO A 878 -0.70 -7.18 -25.40
N VAL A 879 -1.41 -6.96 -26.51
CA VAL A 879 -2.20 -5.75 -26.78
C VAL A 879 -3.68 -6.04 -27.05
N GLY A 880 -4.13 -7.29 -26.89
CA GLY A 880 -5.55 -7.65 -26.97
C GLY A 880 -5.78 -9.08 -27.45
N TYR A 881 -6.88 -9.31 -28.18
CA TYR A 881 -7.28 -10.63 -28.67
C TYR A 881 -7.60 -10.60 -30.17
N ASN A 882 -7.20 -11.65 -30.88
CA ASN A 882 -7.48 -11.85 -32.29
C ASN A 882 -8.33 -13.11 -32.52
N TRP A 883 -9.61 -12.90 -32.79
CA TRP A 883 -10.61 -13.92 -33.14
C TRP A 883 -11.10 -13.76 -34.59
N SER A 884 -10.35 -13.03 -35.43
CA SER A 884 -10.74 -12.74 -36.81
C SER A 884 -10.48 -13.90 -37.79
N GLY A 885 -9.61 -14.85 -37.41
CA GLY A 885 -9.15 -15.93 -38.28
C GLY A 885 -8.04 -15.51 -39.24
N ARG A 886 -7.69 -14.22 -39.28
CA ARG A 886 -6.53 -13.71 -40.02
C ARG A 886 -5.33 -13.61 -39.07
N PRO A 887 -4.17 -14.19 -39.41
CA PRO A 887 -2.98 -14.08 -38.58
C PRO A 887 -2.48 -12.63 -38.54
N ALA A 888 -1.92 -12.23 -37.40
CA ALA A 888 -1.26 -10.94 -37.20
C ALA A 888 0.12 -11.17 -36.57
N PRO A 889 1.07 -11.80 -37.30
CA PRO A 889 2.34 -12.24 -36.72
C PRO A 889 3.21 -11.09 -36.20
N ASN A 890 3.08 -9.90 -36.81
CA ASN A 890 3.78 -8.68 -36.41
C ASN A 890 2.88 -7.73 -35.60
N GLY A 891 1.67 -8.17 -35.24
CA GLY A 891 0.73 -7.37 -34.46
C GLY A 891 -0.14 -6.40 -35.25
N VAL A 892 -0.77 -5.49 -34.51
CA VAL A 892 -1.61 -4.40 -35.03
C VAL A 892 -1.10 -3.07 -34.47
N GLU A 893 -0.84 -2.14 -35.36
CA GLU A 893 -0.52 -0.75 -35.01
C GLU A 893 -1.78 -0.06 -34.46
N SER A 894 -1.69 0.45 -33.23
CA SER A 894 -2.84 1.02 -32.51
C SER A 894 -2.68 2.48 -32.09
N ASP A 895 -1.51 3.08 -32.30
CA ASP A 895 -1.23 4.49 -32.00
C ASP A 895 -1.71 5.44 -33.10
N GLN A 896 -1.97 4.91 -34.30
CA GLN A 896 -2.51 5.58 -35.47
C GLN A 896 -3.57 4.74 -36.19
N TRP A 897 -4.36 5.40 -37.03
CA TRP A 897 -5.24 4.74 -38.00
C TRP A 897 -5.12 5.47 -39.35
N TYR A 898 -5.45 4.79 -40.43
CA TYR A 898 -5.25 5.30 -41.78
C TYR A 898 -6.59 5.49 -42.50
N ALA A 899 -6.71 6.56 -43.27
CA ALA A 899 -7.86 6.83 -44.13
C ALA A 899 -7.47 6.66 -45.59
N ARG A 900 -8.09 5.72 -46.30
CA ARG A 900 -8.02 5.66 -47.76
C ARG A 900 -9.11 6.56 -48.34
N VAL A 901 -8.73 7.58 -49.11
CA VAL A 901 -9.65 8.59 -49.66
C VAL A 901 -9.45 8.74 -51.17
N LYS A 902 -10.53 8.94 -51.93
CA LYS A 902 -10.42 9.29 -53.36
C LYS A 902 -9.95 10.73 -53.51
N ALA A 903 -8.89 10.94 -54.28
CA ALA A 903 -8.38 12.24 -54.68
C ALA A 903 -8.26 12.26 -56.21
N GLY A 904 -9.33 12.70 -56.89
CA GLY A 904 -9.43 12.55 -58.34
C GLY A 904 -9.55 11.08 -58.76
N ASN A 905 -8.66 10.61 -59.63
CA ASN A 905 -8.57 9.20 -60.05
C ASN A 905 -7.69 8.33 -59.13
N ASP A 906 -7.00 8.94 -58.17
CA ASP A 906 -6.08 8.24 -57.25
C ASP A 906 -6.74 7.97 -55.89
N VAL A 907 -6.21 6.98 -55.17
CA VAL A 907 -6.57 6.69 -53.77
C VAL A 907 -5.36 7.00 -52.89
N LEU A 908 -5.51 7.98 -52.00
CA LEU A 908 -4.47 8.36 -51.04
C LEU A 908 -4.71 7.66 -49.71
N THR A 909 -3.64 7.17 -49.07
CA THR A 909 -3.66 6.65 -47.69
C THR A 909 -3.10 7.72 -46.77
N LEU A 910 -3.95 8.27 -45.90
CA LEU A 910 -3.60 9.37 -45.00
C LEU A 910 -3.53 8.87 -43.54
N PRO A 911 -2.41 9.05 -42.83
CA PRO A 911 -2.32 8.70 -41.42
C PRO A 911 -3.07 9.70 -40.54
N HIS A 912 -3.68 9.20 -39.47
CA HIS A 912 -4.34 9.98 -38.44
C HIS A 912 -3.96 9.44 -37.05
N PRO A 913 -3.72 10.31 -36.05
CA PRO A 913 -3.47 9.85 -34.70
C PRO A 913 -4.70 9.11 -34.15
N ALA A 914 -4.46 8.01 -33.42
CA ALA A 914 -5.49 7.30 -32.70
C ALA A 914 -6.17 8.20 -31.66
N GLN A 915 -7.50 8.15 -31.61
CA GLN A 915 -8.29 8.91 -30.64
C GLN A 915 -8.44 8.17 -29.29
N TRP A 916 -8.01 6.91 -29.23
CA TRP A 916 -8.17 5.99 -28.11
C TRP A 916 -6.89 5.83 -27.29
N ARG A 917 -6.18 6.92 -26.98
CA ARG A 917 -5.02 6.85 -26.09
C ARG A 917 -5.47 6.82 -24.64
N SER A 918 -4.90 5.89 -23.87
CA SER A 918 -5.01 5.94 -22.41
C SER A 918 -4.35 7.21 -21.86
N THR A 919 -4.86 7.69 -20.73
CA THR A 919 -4.26 8.72 -19.89
C THR A 919 -3.07 8.19 -19.08
N GLU A 920 -2.87 6.86 -19.02
CA GLU A 920 -1.72 6.24 -18.37
C GLU A 920 -0.42 6.48 -19.16
N PRO A 921 0.75 6.54 -18.47
CA PRO A 921 2.05 6.59 -19.13
C PRO A 921 2.19 5.44 -20.14
N GLY A 922 2.46 5.77 -21.40
CA GLY A 922 2.55 4.80 -22.51
C GLY A 922 1.35 4.84 -23.47
N GLY A 923 0.20 5.40 -23.06
CA GLY A 923 -0.94 5.61 -23.95
C GLY A 923 -1.59 4.33 -24.49
N ASN A 924 -1.44 3.22 -23.76
CA ASN A 924 -1.86 1.88 -24.17
C ASN A 924 -3.36 1.79 -24.52
N SER A 925 -3.71 0.84 -25.37
CA SER A 925 -5.10 0.48 -25.69
C SER A 925 -5.20 -1.02 -25.93
N LEU A 926 -6.40 -1.60 -25.76
CA LEU A 926 -6.64 -3.00 -26.10
C LEU A 926 -7.37 -3.12 -27.43
N VAL A 927 -6.91 -4.00 -28.29
CA VAL A 927 -7.52 -4.29 -29.58
C VAL A 927 -8.27 -5.63 -29.53
N ILE A 928 -9.57 -5.61 -29.76
CA ILE A 928 -10.42 -6.81 -29.83
C ILE A 928 -10.87 -7.01 -31.26
N TRP A 929 -10.18 -7.88 -31.99
CA TRP A 929 -10.43 -8.09 -33.41
C TRP A 929 -11.20 -9.39 -33.65
N THR A 930 -12.40 -9.29 -34.23
CA THR A 930 -13.25 -10.45 -34.58
C THR A 930 -13.55 -10.48 -36.07
N GLY A 931 -14.11 -11.60 -36.55
CA GLY A 931 -14.79 -11.64 -37.83
C GLY A 931 -16.16 -10.95 -37.72
N THR A 932 -16.75 -10.59 -38.86
CA THR A 932 -18.12 -10.11 -38.98
C THR A 932 -18.87 -10.92 -40.02
N ARG A 933 -20.17 -11.13 -39.81
CA ARG A 933 -21.00 -11.80 -40.81
C ARG A 933 -21.14 -10.95 -42.08
N PRO A 934 -21.23 -11.56 -43.28
CA PRO A 934 -21.38 -10.83 -44.55
C PRO A 934 -22.67 -9.98 -44.64
N ASP A 935 -23.72 -10.36 -43.90
CA ASP A 935 -24.98 -9.60 -43.78
C ASP A 935 -24.86 -8.37 -42.86
N GLY A 936 -23.70 -8.15 -42.25
CA GLY A 936 -23.43 -7.05 -41.30
C GLY A 936 -24.07 -7.22 -39.93
N GLY A 937 -24.72 -8.36 -39.65
CA GLY A 937 -25.60 -8.55 -38.50
C GLY A 937 -24.92 -9.07 -37.22
N GLY A 938 -23.83 -9.83 -37.31
CA GLY A 938 -23.26 -10.53 -36.14
C GLY A 938 -21.75 -10.69 -36.13
N ILE A 939 -21.23 -11.13 -34.97
CA ILE A 939 -19.81 -11.41 -34.71
C ILE A 939 -19.49 -12.86 -35.07
N VAL A 940 -18.31 -13.08 -35.64
CA VAL A 940 -17.78 -14.42 -35.89
C VAL A 940 -16.46 -14.59 -35.16
N ILE A 941 -16.35 -15.66 -34.39
CA ILE A 941 -15.16 -16.08 -33.65
C ILE A 941 -14.49 -17.21 -34.43
N HIS A 942 -13.24 -16.98 -34.81
CA HIS A 942 -12.40 -17.98 -35.47
C HIS A 942 -11.34 -18.49 -34.50
N LEU A 943 -11.35 -19.80 -34.24
CA LEU A 943 -10.37 -20.47 -33.38
C LEU A 943 -9.61 -21.52 -34.20
N PRO A 944 -8.28 -21.67 -33.99
CA PRO A 944 -7.50 -22.70 -34.68
C PRO A 944 -8.10 -24.10 -34.48
N GLY A 945 -8.29 -24.85 -35.58
CA GLY A 945 -8.81 -26.21 -35.53
C GLY A 945 -10.34 -26.33 -35.38
N HIS A 946 -11.08 -25.21 -35.36
CA HIS A 946 -12.53 -25.20 -35.24
C HIS A 946 -13.19 -24.47 -36.42
N ALA A 947 -14.43 -24.85 -36.76
CA ALA A 947 -15.23 -24.11 -37.72
C ALA A 947 -15.53 -22.69 -37.19
N PRO A 948 -15.66 -21.66 -38.05
CA PRO A 948 -16.04 -20.32 -37.61
C PRO A 948 -17.38 -20.33 -36.89
N VAL A 949 -17.41 -19.72 -35.70
CA VAL A 949 -18.57 -19.74 -34.83
C VAL A 949 -19.21 -18.36 -34.83
N SER A 950 -20.50 -18.29 -35.14
CA SER A 950 -21.24 -17.04 -35.00
C SER A 950 -21.79 -16.90 -33.59
N VAL A 951 -21.56 -15.75 -32.97
CA VAL A 951 -21.95 -15.48 -31.58
C VAL A 951 -22.77 -14.18 -31.49
N PRO A 952 -23.73 -14.09 -30.54
CA PRO A 952 -24.41 -12.83 -30.24
C PRO A 952 -23.47 -11.85 -29.53
N ASP A 953 -23.85 -10.56 -29.54
CA ASP A 953 -23.04 -9.51 -28.90
C ASP A 953 -22.91 -9.76 -27.38
N GLU A 954 -23.96 -10.26 -26.73
CA GLU A 954 -24.00 -10.60 -25.30
C GLU A 954 -22.94 -11.63 -24.92
N GLU A 955 -22.69 -12.61 -25.80
CA GLU A 955 -21.67 -13.63 -25.58
C GLU A 955 -20.26 -13.09 -25.76
N LEU A 956 -20.04 -12.15 -26.69
CA LEU A 956 -18.77 -11.43 -26.77
C LEU A 956 -18.49 -10.70 -25.45
N TRP A 957 -19.49 -10.06 -24.85
CA TRP A 957 -19.31 -9.37 -23.55
C TRP A 957 -19.00 -10.34 -22.43
N ALA A 958 -19.70 -11.48 -22.36
CA ALA A 958 -19.40 -12.53 -21.41
C ALA A 958 -17.98 -13.08 -21.59
N LEU A 959 -17.51 -13.29 -22.82
CA LEU A 959 -16.15 -13.73 -23.10
C LEU A 959 -15.10 -12.69 -22.67
N LEU A 960 -15.37 -11.40 -22.86
CA LEU A 960 -14.50 -10.32 -22.42
C LEU A 960 -14.47 -10.17 -20.89
N ASP A 961 -15.53 -10.55 -20.18
CA ASP A 961 -15.52 -10.63 -18.71
C ASP A 961 -14.69 -11.80 -18.17
N LEU A 962 -14.44 -12.82 -19.01
CA LEU A 962 -13.55 -13.94 -18.69
C LEU A 962 -12.09 -13.70 -19.12
N ALA A 963 -11.82 -12.61 -19.86
CA ALA A 963 -10.55 -12.40 -20.55
C ALA A 963 -9.53 -11.61 -19.71
N PRO A 964 -8.41 -12.22 -19.23
CA PRO A 964 -7.49 -11.58 -18.29
C PRO A 964 -6.91 -10.24 -18.75
N LEU A 965 -6.52 -10.12 -20.03
CA LEU A 965 -5.99 -8.85 -20.56
C LEU A 965 -7.00 -7.70 -20.46
N VAL A 966 -8.29 -8.04 -20.45
CA VAL A 966 -9.41 -7.12 -20.35
C VAL A 966 -9.82 -6.92 -18.89
N THR A 967 -9.84 -7.96 -18.06
CA THR A 967 -10.23 -7.83 -16.65
C THR A 967 -9.17 -7.14 -15.81
N ASP A 968 -7.90 -7.33 -16.15
CA ASP A 968 -6.76 -6.88 -15.33
C ASP A 968 -6.22 -5.50 -15.76
N ALA A 969 -6.73 -4.98 -16.88
CA ALA A 969 -6.46 -3.62 -17.35
C ALA A 969 -7.18 -2.57 -16.49
N GLY A 970 -6.50 -1.44 -16.26
CA GLY A 970 -7.05 -0.30 -15.53
C GLY A 970 -8.25 0.33 -16.23
N VAL A 971 -9.05 1.10 -15.48
CA VAL A 971 -10.24 1.79 -16.01
C VAL A 971 -9.89 2.87 -17.04
N ASP A 972 -8.64 3.32 -17.09
CA ASP A 972 -8.14 4.30 -18.05
C ASP A 972 -7.70 3.69 -19.38
N VAL A 973 -7.67 2.36 -19.51
CA VAL A 973 -7.26 1.68 -20.75
C VAL A 973 -8.47 1.48 -21.66
N PRO A 974 -8.58 2.20 -22.79
CA PRO A 974 -9.70 2.05 -23.70
C PRO A 974 -9.60 0.78 -24.54
N VAL A 975 -10.74 0.38 -25.13
CA VAL A 975 -10.83 -0.78 -26.03
C VAL A 975 -11.23 -0.35 -27.44
N VAL A 976 -10.60 -0.95 -28.44
CA VAL A 976 -10.84 -0.70 -29.86
C VAL A 976 -11.37 -1.97 -30.51
N PHE A 977 -12.48 -1.84 -31.23
CA PHE A 977 -13.09 -2.90 -32.04
C PHE A 977 -12.89 -2.55 -33.52
N PRO A 978 -11.79 -2.99 -34.17
CA PRO A 978 -11.46 -2.61 -35.54
C PRO A 978 -12.21 -3.49 -36.55
N MET A 979 -13.54 -3.49 -36.48
CA MET A 979 -14.40 -4.20 -37.44
C MET A 979 -15.20 -3.18 -38.28
N GLY A 980 -15.21 -3.37 -39.60
CA GLY A 980 -15.97 -2.52 -40.53
C GLY A 980 -17.48 -2.57 -40.28
N GLY A 981 -18.12 -1.40 -40.19
CA GLY A 981 -19.56 -1.28 -39.98
C GLY A 981 -20.06 -1.70 -38.60
N PHE A 982 -19.16 -2.00 -37.65
CA PHE A 982 -19.51 -2.60 -36.35
C PHE A 982 -20.52 -1.77 -35.55
N THR A 983 -20.42 -0.44 -35.65
CA THR A 983 -21.35 0.46 -34.94
C THR A 983 -22.60 0.80 -35.74
N ALA A 984 -22.65 0.51 -37.04
CA ALA A 984 -23.75 0.89 -37.95
C ALA A 984 -24.23 2.36 -37.84
N GLY A 985 -23.40 3.26 -37.26
CA GLY A 985 -23.75 4.66 -37.00
C GLY A 985 -24.28 4.98 -35.59
N ASP A 986 -24.42 4.00 -34.70
CA ASP A 986 -24.83 4.20 -33.29
C ASP A 986 -23.81 3.65 -32.27
N THR A 987 -24.20 3.53 -31.00
CA THR A 987 -23.32 3.03 -29.91
C THR A 987 -23.77 1.67 -29.36
N ARG A 988 -24.80 1.05 -29.94
CA ARG A 988 -25.52 -0.06 -29.32
C ARG A 988 -24.64 -1.25 -29.00
N ARG A 989 -23.70 -1.62 -29.89
CA ARG A 989 -22.80 -2.75 -29.65
C ARG A 989 -21.73 -2.43 -28.60
N THR A 990 -21.13 -1.25 -28.63
CA THR A 990 -19.99 -0.93 -27.74
C THR A 990 -20.42 -0.40 -26.36
N GLN A 991 -21.64 0.13 -26.23
CA GLN A 991 -22.11 0.74 -24.98
C GLN A 991 -22.21 -0.25 -23.80
N PRO A 992 -22.68 -1.52 -23.96
CA PRO A 992 -22.70 -2.50 -22.87
C PRO A 992 -21.32 -2.75 -22.24
N PHE A 993 -20.27 -2.84 -23.04
CA PHE A 993 -18.90 -2.96 -22.53
C PHE A 993 -18.52 -1.76 -21.65
N THR A 994 -18.84 -0.56 -22.14
CA THR A 994 -18.54 0.69 -21.44
C THR A 994 -19.35 0.81 -20.15
N ASP A 995 -20.63 0.46 -20.16
CA ASP A 995 -21.50 0.49 -18.98
C ASP A 995 -21.10 -0.55 -17.94
N ARG A 996 -20.57 -1.71 -18.35
CA ARG A 996 -20.09 -2.76 -17.42
C ARG A 996 -18.74 -2.44 -16.79
N THR A 997 -17.88 -1.72 -17.51
CA THR A 997 -16.46 -1.61 -17.12
C THR A 997 -15.98 -0.18 -16.83
N GLY A 998 -16.79 0.84 -17.13
CA GLY A 998 -16.39 2.25 -17.01
C GLY A 998 -15.41 2.71 -18.09
N ARG A 999 -14.97 1.80 -18.97
CA ARG A 999 -13.94 2.05 -19.98
C ARG A 999 -14.55 2.50 -21.29
N SER A 1000 -13.95 3.50 -21.93
CA SER A 1000 -14.35 3.92 -23.27
C SER A 1000 -14.07 2.81 -24.28
N ALA A 1001 -15.06 2.46 -25.09
CA ALA A 1001 -14.90 1.62 -26.26
C ALA A 1001 -15.06 2.42 -27.57
N PHE A 1002 -14.27 2.05 -28.56
CA PHE A 1002 -14.19 2.67 -29.88
C PHE A 1002 -14.57 1.67 -30.96
N GLY A 1003 -15.44 2.09 -31.89
CA GLY A 1003 -15.78 1.32 -33.10
C GLY A 1003 -16.01 2.25 -34.29
N TYR A 1004 -15.99 1.69 -35.50
CA TYR A 1004 -16.11 2.47 -36.75
C TYR A 1004 -17.41 2.16 -37.50
N SER A 1005 -18.10 3.20 -37.99
CA SER A 1005 -19.41 3.05 -38.64
C SER A 1005 -19.36 2.73 -40.13
N GLY A 1006 -18.21 2.95 -40.78
CA GLY A 1006 -18.01 2.69 -42.21
C GLY A 1006 -17.20 1.42 -42.49
N PRO A 1007 -16.89 1.14 -43.76
CA PRO A 1007 -15.96 0.09 -44.14
C PRO A 1007 -14.57 0.32 -43.53
N LEU A 1008 -14.03 -0.70 -42.89
CA LEU A 1008 -12.71 -0.70 -42.25
C LEU A 1008 -12.08 -2.08 -42.41
N ASP A 1009 -10.77 -2.10 -42.59
CA ASP A 1009 -9.97 -3.31 -42.70
C ASP A 1009 -8.63 -3.12 -41.98
N LEU A 1010 -7.96 -4.23 -41.66
CA LEU A 1010 -6.57 -4.23 -41.22
C LEU A 1010 -5.68 -4.59 -42.42
N VAL A 1011 -4.86 -3.65 -42.85
CA VAL A 1011 -4.05 -3.73 -44.06
C VAL A 1011 -2.58 -3.81 -43.70
N GLU A 1012 -1.85 -4.72 -44.34
CA GLU A 1012 -0.38 -4.76 -44.32
C GLU A 1012 0.17 -4.01 -45.53
N ASP A 1013 1.18 -3.17 -45.32
CA ASP A 1013 1.94 -2.54 -46.40
C ASP A 1013 3.09 -3.44 -46.87
N ASP A 1014 3.74 -4.12 -45.92
CA ASP A 1014 4.81 -5.11 -46.11
C ASP A 1014 4.58 -6.33 -45.20
N PRO A 1015 4.93 -7.57 -45.61
CA PRO A 1015 4.76 -8.78 -44.80
C PRO A 1015 5.46 -8.77 -43.43
N PHE A 1016 6.41 -7.86 -43.21
CA PHE A 1016 7.12 -7.69 -41.93
C PHE A 1016 6.59 -6.53 -41.08
N ASP A 1017 5.64 -5.75 -41.61
CA ASP A 1017 5.04 -4.64 -40.88
C ASP A 1017 3.86 -5.12 -40.00
N PRO A 1018 3.56 -4.40 -38.91
CA PRO A 1018 2.31 -4.57 -38.19
C PRO A 1018 1.11 -4.22 -39.09
N LEU A 1019 -0.04 -4.86 -38.85
CA LEU A 1019 -1.27 -4.54 -39.55
C LEU A 1019 -1.77 -3.14 -39.15
N ARG A 1020 -2.20 -2.36 -40.14
CA ARG A 1020 -2.68 -0.98 -39.97
C ARG A 1020 -4.20 -0.93 -39.99
N ILE A 1021 -4.78 -0.35 -38.93
CA ILE A 1021 -6.22 -0.07 -38.86
C ILE A 1021 -6.59 0.97 -39.93
N THR A 1022 -7.26 0.54 -41.01
CA THR A 1022 -7.47 1.35 -42.21
C THR A 1022 -8.96 1.52 -42.52
N ALA A 1023 -9.47 2.75 -42.41
CA ALA A 1023 -10.81 3.12 -42.85
C ALA A 1023 -10.85 3.30 -44.37
N LEU A 1024 -11.70 2.52 -45.04
CA LEU A 1024 -11.84 2.51 -46.50
C LEU A 1024 -12.88 3.56 -46.95
N ARG A 1025 -12.55 4.84 -46.76
CA ARG A 1025 -13.45 5.97 -47.04
C ARG A 1025 -13.68 6.20 -48.53
N GLU A 1026 -12.83 5.65 -49.39
CA GLU A 1026 -13.02 5.58 -50.84
C GLU A 1026 -14.21 4.71 -51.25
N LYS A 1027 -14.62 3.77 -50.38
CA LYS A 1027 -15.83 2.94 -50.56
C LYS A 1027 -17.07 3.60 -49.98
N LYS A 1028 -17.02 4.00 -48.71
CA LYS A 1028 -18.12 4.69 -48.01
C LYS A 1028 -17.56 5.46 -46.82
N LEU A 1029 -18.07 6.67 -46.60
CA LEU A 1029 -17.71 7.46 -45.43
C LEU A 1029 -18.22 6.80 -44.14
N GLY A 1030 -17.38 6.86 -43.10
CA GLY A 1030 -17.70 6.42 -41.75
C GLY A 1030 -16.97 7.25 -40.72
N GLN A 1031 -17.33 7.07 -39.45
CA GLN A 1031 -16.79 7.82 -38.34
C GLN A 1031 -16.47 6.88 -37.17
N TRP A 1032 -15.44 7.25 -36.42
CA TRP A 1032 -15.14 6.61 -35.15
C TRP A 1032 -16.15 7.08 -34.11
N VAL A 1033 -16.73 6.13 -33.39
CA VAL A 1033 -17.69 6.37 -32.32
C VAL A 1033 -17.05 5.94 -31.02
N ARG A 1034 -16.91 6.88 -30.09
CA ARG A 1034 -16.50 6.64 -28.71
C ARG A 1034 -17.74 6.48 -27.84
N THR A 1035 -17.78 5.43 -27.05
CA THR A 1035 -18.77 5.28 -25.99
C THR A 1035 -18.27 5.88 -24.69
N VAL A 1036 -19.22 6.37 -23.91
CA VAL A 1036 -18.97 7.02 -22.62
C VAL A 1036 -19.87 6.36 -21.60
N TRP A 1037 -19.35 6.10 -20.41
CA TRP A 1037 -20.11 5.45 -19.34
C TRP A 1037 -21.34 6.27 -18.98
N ARG A 1038 -22.46 5.57 -18.77
CA ARG A 1038 -23.71 6.18 -18.33
C ARG A 1038 -24.08 5.64 -16.96
N PRO A 1039 -24.44 6.51 -16.00
CA PRO A 1039 -24.96 6.04 -14.73
C PRO A 1039 -26.21 5.21 -14.99
N ARG A 1040 -26.24 3.99 -14.45
CA ARG A 1040 -27.48 3.24 -14.41
C ARG A 1040 -28.46 3.99 -13.52
N PRO A 1041 -29.73 4.11 -13.91
CA PRO A 1041 -30.77 4.51 -12.96
C PRO A 1041 -30.66 3.59 -11.75
N ALA A 1042 -30.59 4.15 -10.54
CA ALA A 1042 -30.65 3.35 -9.33
C ALA A 1042 -31.89 2.42 -9.43
N PRO A 1043 -31.75 1.10 -9.21
CA PRO A 1043 -32.90 0.23 -9.09
C PRO A 1043 -33.76 0.75 -7.94
N GLY A 1044 -34.85 1.47 -8.24
CA GLY A 1044 -35.66 2.14 -7.22
C GLY A 1044 -36.30 3.49 -7.58
N ALA A 1045 -36.40 3.88 -8.85
CA ALA A 1045 -37.27 4.98 -9.27
C ALA A 1045 -38.15 4.57 -10.47
N ALA A 1046 -39.01 3.57 -10.26
CA ALA A 1046 -40.21 3.37 -11.06
C ALA A 1046 -41.38 3.07 -10.09
N PRO A 1047 -42.52 3.78 -10.16
CA PRO A 1047 -43.64 3.57 -9.27
C PRO A 1047 -44.41 2.30 -9.67
N GLY A 1048 -44.54 1.35 -8.75
CA GLY A 1048 -45.50 0.25 -8.84
C GLY A 1048 -44.95 -1.14 -8.58
N THR A 1049 -44.73 -1.50 -7.31
CA THR A 1049 -45.39 -2.61 -6.57
C THR A 1049 -44.60 -2.84 -5.25
N PRO A 1050 -45.26 -3.01 -4.09
CA PRO A 1050 -44.67 -2.74 -2.78
C PRO A 1050 -43.68 -3.82 -2.32
N GLY A 1051 -42.48 -3.38 -1.92
CA GLY A 1051 -41.66 -4.11 -0.96
C GLY A 1051 -42.34 -4.10 0.40
N THR A 1052 -42.41 -5.27 1.05
CA THR A 1052 -42.77 -5.43 2.45
C THR A 1052 -41.75 -4.69 3.31
N ALA A 1053 -42.14 -3.49 3.73
CA ALA A 1053 -41.46 -2.72 4.75
C ALA A 1053 -41.37 -3.55 6.05
N ALA A 1054 -40.17 -3.58 6.64
CA ALA A 1054 -40.02 -3.89 8.05
C ALA A 1054 -40.89 -2.88 8.84
N LYS A 1055 -42.02 -3.37 9.37
CA LYS A 1055 -42.81 -2.62 10.34
C LYS A 1055 -41.95 -2.43 11.58
N THR A 1056 -41.57 -1.19 11.82
CA THR A 1056 -41.27 -0.69 13.16
C THR A 1056 -42.41 -1.08 14.09
N GLY A 1057 -42.06 -1.76 15.19
CA GLY A 1057 -43.02 -2.09 16.24
C GLY A 1057 -43.61 -0.82 16.86
N PRO A 1058 -44.88 -0.84 17.31
CA PRO A 1058 -45.51 0.31 17.91
C PRO A 1058 -45.01 0.51 19.35
N SER A 1059 -44.42 1.68 19.64
CA SER A 1059 -44.40 2.19 21.01
C SER A 1059 -45.84 2.50 21.44
N PRO A 1060 -46.22 2.18 22.70
CA PRO A 1060 -47.59 2.32 23.15
C PRO A 1060 -47.97 3.80 23.30
N SER A 1061 -49.01 4.22 22.60
CA SER A 1061 -49.70 5.49 22.81
C SER A 1061 -50.47 5.44 24.12
N ALA A 1062 -50.01 6.24 25.09
CA ALA A 1062 -50.79 6.62 26.26
C ALA A 1062 -51.99 7.48 25.80
N THR A 1063 -53.15 7.12 26.31
CA THR A 1063 -54.47 7.67 25.99
C THR A 1063 -54.63 9.07 26.61
N GLU A 1064 -55.25 10.00 25.87
CA GLU A 1064 -55.76 11.26 26.40
C GLU A 1064 -56.80 11.02 27.51
N ARG A 1065 -56.71 11.79 28.60
CA ARG A 1065 -57.88 12.31 29.33
C ARG A 1065 -57.61 13.74 29.82
N ALA A 1066 -58.63 14.56 29.62
CA ALA A 1066 -58.77 15.95 30.02
C ALA A 1066 -58.71 16.16 31.55
N ASP A 1067 -58.20 17.31 32.00
CA ASP A 1067 -59.04 18.32 32.67
C ASP A 1067 -58.25 19.55 33.19
N ALA A 1068 -58.85 20.72 32.93
CA ALA A 1068 -58.97 21.96 33.71
C ALA A 1068 -57.78 22.67 34.41
N ALA A 1069 -57.73 23.98 34.10
CA ALA A 1069 -57.46 25.14 34.97
C ALA A 1069 -56.16 25.95 34.72
N GLY A 1070 -56.34 27.21 34.27
CA GLY A 1070 -55.31 28.27 34.34
C GLY A 1070 -55.15 28.84 35.78
N PRO A 1071 -54.57 30.05 36.01
CA PRO A 1071 -54.25 31.11 35.05
C PRO A 1071 -52.96 31.96 35.32
N ARG A 1072 -52.76 32.99 34.47
CA ARG A 1072 -52.06 34.30 34.64
C ARG A 1072 -50.59 34.45 34.16
N GLY A 1073 -50.40 35.34 33.17
CA GLY A 1073 -49.11 35.89 32.67
C GLY A 1073 -48.56 37.03 33.55
N PRO A 1074 -47.89 38.10 33.01
CA PRO A 1074 -47.60 38.44 31.60
C PRO A 1074 -46.17 39.01 31.33
N VAL A 1075 -45.97 39.50 30.09
CA VAL A 1075 -45.25 40.74 29.66
C VAL A 1075 -44.25 40.52 28.49
N ARG A 1076 -44.67 41.00 27.32
CA ARG A 1076 -43.90 41.48 26.16
C ARG A 1076 -43.67 43.01 26.33
N PRO A 1077 -42.79 43.74 25.60
CA PRO A 1077 -42.69 43.73 24.12
C PRO A 1077 -41.25 44.05 23.59
N ARG A 1078 -40.88 44.21 22.30
CA ARG A 1078 -41.44 45.01 21.19
C ARG A 1078 -40.61 44.73 19.91
N SER A 1079 -41.25 44.58 18.75
CA SER A 1079 -40.68 44.77 17.37
C SER A 1079 -41.04 46.22 16.90
N PRO A 1080 -40.87 46.71 15.64
CA PRO A 1080 -40.40 46.16 14.33
C PRO A 1080 -39.62 47.25 13.47
N PRO A 1081 -39.76 47.51 12.13
CA PRO A 1081 -39.90 46.71 10.87
C PRO A 1081 -38.99 47.12 9.64
N VAL A 1082 -38.74 46.16 8.71
CA VAL A 1082 -39.01 46.13 7.22
C VAL A 1082 -38.25 47.00 6.14
N SER A 1083 -37.78 46.27 5.10
CA SER A 1083 -37.63 46.51 3.62
C SER A 1083 -36.60 47.46 2.97
N ARG A 1084 -35.81 46.91 2.01
CA ARG A 1084 -35.92 47.12 0.53
C ARG A 1084 -34.73 46.49 -0.25
N SER A 1085 -35.03 45.73 -1.31
CA SER A 1085 -34.09 45.39 -2.41
C SER A 1085 -33.84 46.61 -3.32
N PRO A 1086 -32.77 46.69 -4.15
CA PRO A 1086 -32.81 46.03 -5.48
C PRO A 1086 -31.45 45.65 -6.16
N ARG A 1087 -31.57 44.82 -7.22
CA ARG A 1087 -30.76 44.74 -8.45
C ARG A 1087 -29.36 44.08 -8.45
N ARG A 1088 -29.28 42.95 -9.17
CA ARG A 1088 -28.09 42.43 -9.89
C ARG A 1088 -27.72 43.35 -11.07
N PRO A 1089 -26.42 43.41 -11.42
CA PRO A 1089 -25.96 43.03 -12.76
C PRO A 1089 -24.76 42.03 -12.71
N PRO A 1090 -24.32 41.48 -13.86
CA PRO A 1090 -23.79 40.12 -13.96
C PRO A 1090 -22.27 40.04 -13.77
N PHE A 1091 -21.78 38.92 -13.23
CA PHE A 1091 -20.37 38.53 -13.30
C PHE A 1091 -20.21 37.17 -13.99
N PRO A 1092 -19.08 36.96 -14.67
CA PRO A 1092 -18.96 36.04 -15.80
C PRO A 1092 -18.82 34.60 -15.34
N THR A 1093 -19.39 33.71 -16.17
CA THR A 1093 -19.07 32.29 -16.25
C THR A 1093 -17.56 32.11 -16.42
N THR A 1094 -16.86 31.81 -15.32
CA THR A 1094 -15.56 31.14 -15.37
C THR A 1094 -15.76 29.72 -14.87
N ARG A 1095 -15.87 28.83 -15.86
CA ARG A 1095 -15.75 27.38 -15.72
C ARG A 1095 -14.37 27.08 -15.14
N THR A 1096 -14.28 26.87 -13.83
CA THR A 1096 -13.17 26.15 -13.20
C THR A 1096 -13.77 24.98 -12.43
N GLY A 1097 -14.00 23.89 -13.14
CA GLY A 1097 -14.12 22.59 -12.51
C GLY A 1097 -12.75 22.28 -11.91
N ARG A 1098 -12.62 22.49 -10.60
CA ARG A 1098 -11.50 21.98 -9.84
C ARG A 1098 -11.89 20.56 -9.45
N SER A 1099 -11.39 19.60 -10.22
CA SER A 1099 -11.35 18.19 -9.82
C SER A 1099 -10.57 18.13 -8.50
N GLY A 1100 -11.26 17.94 -7.38
CA GLY A 1100 -10.62 17.47 -6.15
C GLY A 1100 -10.01 16.11 -6.47
N THR A 1101 -8.70 15.98 -6.36
CA THR A 1101 -8.01 14.71 -6.52
C THR A 1101 -8.32 13.85 -5.30
N ALA A 1102 -9.18 12.84 -5.49
CA ALA A 1102 -9.43 11.81 -4.51
C ALA A 1102 -8.12 11.16 -4.05
N SER A 1103 -7.97 10.92 -2.75
CA SER A 1103 -6.85 10.16 -2.18
C SER A 1103 -7.34 8.78 -1.73
N PRO A 1104 -7.46 7.82 -2.65
CA PRO A 1104 -7.91 6.48 -2.31
C PRO A 1104 -6.92 5.83 -1.33
N CYS A 1105 -7.44 4.96 -0.46
CA CYS A 1105 -6.61 4.09 0.37
C CYS A 1105 -6.09 2.87 -0.42
N SER A 1106 -5.94 2.92 -1.74
CA SER A 1106 -5.38 1.81 -2.54
C SER A 1106 -3.90 2.05 -2.85
N ALA A 1107 -3.07 1.01 -2.77
CA ALA A 1107 -1.69 1.11 -3.22
C ALA A 1107 -1.63 0.90 -4.74
N ARG A 1108 -1.19 1.92 -5.49
CA ARG A 1108 -0.85 1.76 -6.92
C ARG A 1108 0.50 1.05 -7.02
N ALA A 1109 0.46 -0.26 -7.24
CA ALA A 1109 1.66 -1.01 -7.60
C ALA A 1109 2.08 -0.67 -9.04
N SER A 1110 2.87 0.38 -9.21
CA SER A 1110 3.55 0.68 -10.47
C SER A 1110 4.94 0.03 -10.42
N GLY A 1111 5.09 -1.13 -11.06
CA GLY A 1111 6.40 -1.65 -11.43
C GLY A 1111 6.97 -0.79 -12.54
N ALA A 1112 7.86 0.16 -12.22
CA ALA A 1112 8.57 0.97 -13.20
C ALA A 1112 10.08 0.92 -12.92
N SER A 1113 10.79 0.14 -13.74
CA SER A 1113 12.22 0.28 -13.97
C SER A 1113 12.50 1.68 -14.52
N GLY A 1114 13.27 2.50 -13.80
CA GLY A 1114 13.59 3.87 -14.20
C GLY A 1114 14.43 3.93 -15.48
N ARG A 1115 13.83 4.45 -16.56
CA ARG A 1115 14.56 5.06 -17.68
C ARG A 1115 14.66 6.56 -17.42
N THR A 1116 15.88 7.07 -17.44
CA THR A 1116 16.25 8.49 -17.32
C THR A 1116 15.65 9.36 -18.43
N PRO A 1117 15.26 10.63 -18.15
CA PRO A 1117 14.80 11.56 -19.17
C PRO A 1117 15.99 12.25 -19.85
N SER A 1118 16.09 12.12 -21.17
CA SER A 1118 16.98 12.94 -21.99
C SER A 1118 16.25 14.21 -22.45
N SER A 1119 16.75 15.37 -22.05
CA SER A 1119 16.34 16.68 -22.52
C SER A 1119 16.70 16.88 -24.00
N SER A 1120 15.71 17.16 -24.83
CA SER A 1120 15.89 17.57 -26.23
C SER A 1120 16.10 19.08 -26.35
N THR A 1121 17.17 19.49 -27.02
CA THR A 1121 17.27 20.81 -27.67
C THR A 1121 17.57 20.57 -29.15
N ALA A 1122 16.81 21.25 -30.01
CA ALA A 1122 16.64 20.94 -31.42
C ALA A 1122 17.79 21.42 -32.34
N LEU A 1123 18.15 20.54 -33.29
CA LEU A 1123 18.47 20.72 -34.74
C LEU A 1123 19.55 21.74 -35.20
N PRO A 1124 20.13 21.62 -36.43
CA PRO A 1124 19.94 20.60 -37.48
C PRO A 1124 21.25 19.93 -37.97
N SER A 1125 21.14 18.75 -38.61
CA SER A 1125 22.18 18.24 -39.52
C SER A 1125 21.91 18.66 -40.97
N PRO A 1126 22.94 18.66 -41.83
CA PRO A 1126 22.81 17.76 -42.98
C PRO A 1126 24.11 17.05 -43.40
N CYS A 1127 23.90 16.00 -44.20
CA CYS A 1127 24.83 15.37 -45.15
C CYS A 1127 25.80 14.28 -44.68
N ALA A 1128 25.45 13.06 -45.10
CA ALA A 1128 26.13 12.28 -46.14
C ALA A 1128 26.88 10.99 -45.74
N ARG A 1129 26.37 9.91 -46.34
CA ARG A 1129 27.06 8.84 -47.08
C ARG A 1129 27.87 7.76 -46.33
N ARG A 1130 27.38 6.54 -46.59
CA ARG A 1130 28.05 5.35 -47.18
C ARG A 1130 28.44 4.18 -46.26
N ARG A 1131 27.78 3.06 -46.58
CA ARG A 1131 28.28 1.69 -46.89
C ARG A 1131 28.88 0.85 -45.76
N GLY A 1132 28.37 -0.39 -45.67
CA GLY A 1132 29.21 -1.57 -45.41
C GLY A 1132 28.48 -2.74 -44.73
N ARG A 1133 28.11 -3.74 -45.52
CA ARG A 1133 27.54 -5.05 -45.14
C ARG A 1133 28.47 -5.87 -44.22
N ALA A 1134 27.91 -6.76 -43.39
CA ALA A 1134 28.10 -8.23 -43.48
C ALA A 1134 27.36 -9.03 -42.38
N ASN A 1135 26.48 -9.94 -42.84
CA ASN A 1135 26.19 -11.32 -42.43
C ASN A 1135 26.11 -11.75 -40.94
N GLY A 1136 24.99 -12.39 -40.58
CA GLY A 1136 24.68 -13.05 -39.29
C GLY A 1136 25.36 -14.42 -39.06
N PRO A 1137 24.80 -15.37 -38.27
CA PRO A 1137 23.44 -15.47 -37.75
C PRO A 1137 23.31 -15.61 -36.21
N TRP A 1138 22.05 -15.59 -35.79
CA TRP A 1138 21.53 -15.71 -34.44
C TRP A 1138 21.73 -17.09 -33.80
N THR A 1139 21.90 -17.13 -32.47
CA THR A 1139 21.15 -18.05 -31.60
C THR A 1139 20.95 -17.43 -30.21
N PRO A 1140 19.73 -17.51 -29.61
CA PRO A 1140 19.38 -16.84 -28.37
C PRO A 1140 19.54 -17.77 -27.14
N CYS A 1141 20.06 -17.23 -26.04
CA CYS A 1141 20.01 -17.91 -24.73
C CYS A 1141 18.62 -17.73 -24.12
N CYS A 1142 17.98 -18.87 -23.84
CA CYS A 1142 16.66 -18.98 -23.23
C CYS A 1142 16.64 -18.69 -21.74
N SER A 1143 15.51 -18.11 -21.33
CA SER A 1143 14.91 -18.09 -20.00
C SER A 1143 14.68 -19.51 -19.44
N PRO A 1144 14.84 -19.78 -18.13
CA PRO A 1144 14.45 -21.05 -17.55
C PRO A 1144 13.18 -20.91 -16.69
N TYR A 1145 12.14 -21.68 -17.03
CA TYR A 1145 11.29 -22.40 -16.06
C TYR A 1145 10.46 -23.44 -16.81
N ALA A 1146 10.76 -24.74 -16.64
CA ALA A 1146 9.79 -25.79 -16.30
C ALA A 1146 10.34 -27.24 -16.40
N ARG A 1147 10.02 -28.00 -15.34
CA ARG A 1147 9.63 -29.43 -15.27
C ARG A 1147 10.66 -30.53 -14.96
N TRP A 1148 10.03 -31.56 -14.38
CA TRP A 1148 10.45 -32.62 -13.46
C TRP A 1148 10.58 -34.00 -14.16
N ARG A 1149 11.30 -34.91 -13.48
CA ARG A 1149 11.24 -36.41 -13.44
C ARG A 1149 11.81 -37.24 -14.60
N ALA A 1150 12.77 -38.09 -14.23
CA ALA A 1150 12.82 -39.49 -14.65
C ALA A 1150 13.29 -40.37 -13.47
N ALA A 1151 12.64 -41.51 -13.27
CA ALA A 1151 12.89 -42.54 -12.25
C ALA A 1151 13.85 -43.64 -12.81
N PRO A 1152 14.23 -44.69 -12.04
CA PRO A 1152 15.60 -45.24 -12.00
C PRO A 1152 15.86 -46.54 -12.80
N ARG A 1153 17.17 -46.88 -12.93
CA ARG A 1153 17.88 -48.21 -12.92
C ARG A 1153 18.93 -48.34 -14.04
N PRO A 1154 19.90 -49.28 -13.96
CA PRO A 1154 20.65 -49.81 -12.82
C PRO A 1154 22.20 -49.82 -13.06
N ALA A 1155 22.96 -50.17 -12.03
CA ALA A 1155 24.13 -51.10 -12.04
C ALA A 1155 25.36 -50.61 -11.26
N ARG A 1156 25.62 -51.39 -10.18
CA ARG A 1156 26.80 -51.48 -9.29
C ARG A 1156 26.88 -50.51 -8.13
#